data_AF-A0A091I1M3-F1
#
_entry.id   AF-A0A091I1M3-F1
#
_cell.length_a   1.000
_cell.length_b   1.000
_cell.length_c   1.000
_cell.angle_alpha   90.00
_cell.angle_beta   90.00
_cell.angle_gamma   90.00
#
_symmetry.space_group_name_H-M   'P 1'
#
loop_
_entity.id
_entity.type
_entity.pdbx_description
1 polymer ?
#
loop_
_entity_poly.entity_id
_entity_poly.type
_entity_poly.pdbx_seq_one_letter_code
_entity_poly.pdbx_strand_id
1 'polypeptide(L)'
;QENPYLFTYGNSNYSSSPETSNTRETPQERIYGTNIPCSDWSSSDTVPVSVHSLKPADIRVIAALGDSITVSNGAASKPQDVLDVLTQYRGVSWSVGGNENISTVTTLANILREFNPSLIGYSTGTGRQTSENAALNQAVAGAHAEDLPAQASQLVQRMKNDTRINLQTDWKLITVFIGGNDLCQLCKNPAHYSPENYTYNIQLALDVLHREVPRAFVNLVTVLSIASLRELHASKNTCPKLLMRSLCPCVIQPQDDSNELKQLVYFNRRYQERTRQLVESGRYDTTDDFTVVMQPFLINVDVPKTEEGLPDKSFFAPDCFHFSQKGHSQAARALWNSMLEPLGEKTDNQRLEEEIVIKCPSDAEPFLRTYKNSHYTYPTQTPLSPSLQNYGSQLLCEDRSPSSPPPTSVHSLKPADMQIVAALGDSLTAGTAIASDSLLDLGTAYRGLSWSIGGDASLENVTTLPNILREFNPMTVGYSTGTGSVNDSNAFLNQAVPGAQAEDLPAQARNLLRLMKTDPRIDFSADWKLITVQIGSNDLCNYCKDPDHYSASNFVGRIQETLDILHEQASAVPKALVSLVNVVDILSLRQLFVDTAVQCPTYMADYLCSCVLTGEDSSTNLTMVREATRAYQLGVQRLVESGRYDTHENFTVVIQPFLQNLTISLGQDGHPDVSYFSPDCLHPSQKGHSQLARALWNAMIQPVGQKADSFDLTADIVLDCPAQTKPFLRTYRNSNYTYLPVEPTDEPTENWGSDLSCSGQTSSSRVPTSVHKLRPADIKAVGALGDSLTTGVGASETDLHTGWRGLSWSIGGDGTLETQTTLPNILRKFNPNLFGFSTGSSKETAGFNVAQGGATARNLSAQAQELVELMRSSSKINFKEDWKLITVFVGGNDLCQYCLDKETYSAQKYVKHLQDTLDLLYEELPRVFVNVVEMLELSVLRQIAASSPGCAVAVRNVCPCFLNPEENSSELHEMKAVNRDFQAEVLQLIYSGRYGGREDFAAVVQPFFRNTLLPLDSHGKPDLSFFAADCFHFSRRGYAEMAVALWNNMLDPVGEKQTYNNFTHDRSKPRCPNLEKPFLSTLGNSDFRNSDLSLEEGDLLVPYWAVIVAAVAGALVGSLL
;
A
#
# COMPACT_ATOMS: atom_id res chain seq x y z
N GLN A 1 -20.37 -59.63 -51.45
CA GLN A 1 -19.56 -60.01 -50.28
C GLN A 1 -18.26 -60.56 -50.83
N GLU A 2 -17.21 -59.74 -50.85
CA GLU A 2 -15.83 -60.13 -51.17
C GLU A 2 -14.93 -59.00 -50.64
N ASN A 3 -13.98 -59.35 -49.76
CA ASN A 3 -12.99 -58.54 -49.03
C ASN A 3 -13.40 -57.93 -47.66
N PRO A 4 -13.13 -58.66 -46.56
CA PRO A 4 -13.36 -58.21 -45.18
C PRO A 4 -12.04 -57.93 -44.43
N TYR A 5 -11.27 -56.87 -44.71
CA TYR A 5 -10.18 -56.39 -43.83
C TYR A 5 -9.90 -54.87 -43.99
N LEU A 6 -9.49 -54.20 -42.91
CA LEU A 6 -9.16 -52.78 -42.80
C LEU A 6 -7.78 -52.44 -43.43
N PHE A 7 -7.64 -51.22 -43.97
CA PHE A 7 -6.42 -50.70 -44.61
C PHE A 7 -5.21 -50.67 -43.66
N THR A 8 -4.06 -51.22 -44.09
CA THR A 8 -2.74 -51.08 -43.44
C THR A 8 -1.68 -50.62 -44.45
N TYR A 9 -0.57 -50.08 -43.94
CA TYR A 9 0.52 -49.42 -44.70
C TYR A 9 1.21 -50.31 -45.76
N GLY A 10 0.96 -51.63 -45.77
CA GLY A 10 1.50 -52.56 -46.76
C GLY A 10 0.70 -52.68 -48.07
N ASN A 11 -0.53 -52.15 -48.13
CA ASN A 11 -1.45 -52.40 -49.25
C ASN A 11 -1.79 -51.14 -50.08
N SER A 12 -1.17 -49.99 -49.78
CA SER A 12 -1.27 -48.77 -50.61
C SER A 12 -0.08 -48.69 -51.58
N ASN A 13 -0.37 -48.86 -52.86
CA ASN A 13 0.60 -48.85 -53.95
C ASN A 13 1.09 -47.41 -54.23
N TYR A 14 1.99 -46.88 -53.39
CA TYR A 14 2.72 -45.63 -53.66
C TYR A 14 4.05 -45.98 -54.36
N SER A 15 4.00 -46.04 -55.70
CA SER A 15 5.18 -46.19 -56.56
C SER A 15 5.98 -44.89 -56.59
N SER A 16 7.20 -44.90 -56.05
CA SER A 16 8.21 -43.87 -56.28
C SER A 16 8.88 -44.09 -57.64
N SER A 17 8.60 -43.23 -58.62
CA SER A 17 9.39 -43.13 -59.84
C SER A 17 10.66 -42.31 -59.58
N PRO A 18 11.85 -42.73 -60.05
CA PRO A 18 13.07 -41.95 -59.91
C PRO A 18 13.26 -41.03 -61.12
N GLU A 19 13.09 -39.72 -60.94
CA GLU A 19 13.66 -38.73 -61.86
C GLU A 19 14.98 -38.21 -61.30
N THR A 20 16.05 -38.53 -62.02
CA THR A 20 17.39 -37.97 -61.81
C THR A 20 17.43 -36.50 -62.22
N SER A 21 17.75 -35.59 -61.28
CA SER A 21 18.32 -34.28 -61.63
C SER A 21 19.39 -33.85 -60.62
N ASN A 22 20.64 -33.89 -61.10
CA ASN A 22 21.84 -33.15 -60.71
C ASN A 22 21.84 -32.32 -59.42
N THR A 23 22.64 -32.81 -58.47
CA THR A 23 23.51 -32.10 -57.52
C THR A 23 23.50 -30.56 -57.54
N ARG A 24 22.81 -30.00 -56.54
CA ARG A 24 23.36 -28.96 -55.67
C ARG A 24 23.14 -29.42 -54.24
N GLU A 25 24.21 -29.58 -53.48
CA GLU A 25 24.15 -29.81 -52.03
C GLU A 25 23.35 -28.68 -51.39
N THR A 26 22.13 -29.00 -50.98
CA THR A 26 21.31 -28.19 -50.08
C THR A 26 21.83 -28.43 -48.67
N PRO A 27 21.95 -27.38 -47.83
CA PRO A 27 22.40 -27.57 -46.45
C PRO A 27 21.38 -28.45 -45.72
N GLN A 28 21.85 -29.60 -45.23
CA GLN A 28 21.15 -30.59 -44.44
C GLN A 28 19.98 -29.99 -43.64
N GLU A 29 18.74 -30.34 -43.97
CA GLU A 29 17.57 -30.04 -43.13
C GLU A 29 17.88 -30.55 -41.72
N ARG A 30 17.88 -29.65 -40.74
CA ARG A 30 18.24 -30.01 -39.36
C ARG A 30 17.08 -30.77 -38.73
N ILE A 31 17.12 -32.09 -38.86
CA ILE A 31 16.18 -33.01 -38.23
C ILE A 31 16.52 -33.07 -36.73
N TYR A 32 15.64 -32.53 -35.88
CA TYR A 32 15.77 -32.55 -34.41
C TYR A 32 14.84 -33.60 -33.78
N GLY A 33 14.68 -34.71 -34.49
CA GLY A 33 13.83 -35.82 -34.08
C GLY A 33 14.36 -36.58 -32.87
N THR A 34 13.48 -37.39 -32.32
CA THR A 34 13.73 -38.30 -31.21
C THR A 34 13.23 -39.69 -31.57
N ASN A 35 13.96 -40.70 -31.11
CA ASN A 35 13.46 -42.07 -31.06
C ASN A 35 12.93 -42.36 -29.67
N ILE A 36 11.72 -42.90 -29.57
CA ILE A 36 11.16 -43.30 -28.29
C ILE A 36 11.46 -44.78 -28.04
N PRO A 37 12.21 -45.14 -26.97
CA PRO A 37 12.62 -46.52 -26.73
C PRO A 37 11.56 -47.37 -26.02
N CYS A 38 10.34 -46.86 -25.85
CA CYS A 38 9.31 -47.50 -25.03
C CYS A 38 8.74 -48.73 -25.71
N SER A 39 8.42 -49.75 -24.92
CA SER A 39 7.86 -51.02 -25.40
C SER A 39 6.37 -51.18 -25.08
N ASP A 40 5.89 -50.55 -24.00
CA ASP A 40 4.47 -50.49 -23.66
C ASP A 40 3.85 -49.16 -24.12
N TRP A 41 2.88 -49.29 -25.02
CA TRP A 41 2.09 -48.20 -25.60
C TRP A 41 0.61 -48.31 -25.23
N SER A 42 0.26 -49.25 -24.35
CA SER A 42 -1.13 -49.59 -24.07
C SER A 42 -1.86 -48.48 -23.31
N SER A 43 -3.10 -48.23 -23.72
CA SER A 43 -4.05 -47.45 -22.92
C SER A 43 -4.44 -48.22 -21.66
N SER A 44 -5.05 -47.54 -20.70
CA SER A 44 -5.72 -48.22 -19.59
C SER A 44 -6.88 -49.08 -20.11
N ASP A 45 -7.17 -50.21 -19.47
CA ASP A 45 -8.26 -51.13 -19.85
C ASP A 45 -9.64 -50.43 -19.83
N THR A 46 -9.77 -49.43 -18.96
CA THR A 46 -10.92 -48.53 -18.86
C THR A 46 -10.42 -47.10 -18.72
N VAL A 47 -11.19 -46.14 -19.24
CA VAL A 47 -10.88 -44.70 -19.06
C VAL A 47 -10.74 -44.40 -17.56
N PRO A 48 -9.56 -43.94 -17.09
CA PRO A 48 -9.35 -43.74 -15.67
C PRO A 48 -10.29 -42.67 -15.14
N VAL A 49 -10.75 -42.84 -13.90
CA VAL A 49 -11.57 -41.84 -13.19
C VAL A 49 -10.73 -40.91 -12.34
N SER A 50 -9.49 -41.31 -12.03
CA SER A 50 -8.56 -40.52 -11.23
C SER A 50 -7.34 -40.10 -12.04
N VAL A 51 -6.92 -38.85 -11.83
CA VAL A 51 -5.72 -38.24 -12.41
C VAL A 51 -4.45 -38.97 -11.94
N HIS A 52 -4.51 -39.62 -10.78
CA HIS A 52 -3.40 -40.38 -10.18
C HIS A 52 -3.15 -41.74 -10.86
N SER A 53 -4.04 -42.16 -11.77
CA SER A 53 -3.95 -43.41 -12.53
C SER A 53 -3.90 -43.17 -14.04
N LEU A 54 -3.49 -41.97 -14.46
CA LEU A 54 -3.35 -41.59 -15.86
C LEU A 54 -2.11 -42.21 -16.49
N LYS A 55 -2.28 -43.09 -17.48
CA LYS A 55 -1.20 -43.44 -18.42
C LYS A 55 -1.06 -42.37 -19.51
N PRO A 56 0.11 -42.23 -20.16
CA PRO A 56 0.26 -41.30 -21.28
C PRO A 56 -0.76 -41.51 -22.41
N ALA A 57 -1.11 -42.75 -22.71
CA ALA A 57 -2.09 -43.11 -23.73
C ALA A 57 -3.54 -42.68 -23.40
N ASP A 58 -3.85 -42.39 -22.14
CA ASP A 58 -5.20 -41.97 -21.70
C ASP A 58 -5.47 -40.48 -21.98
N ILE A 59 -4.43 -39.69 -22.25
CA ILE A 59 -4.55 -38.26 -22.58
C ILE A 59 -5.16 -38.12 -23.97
N ARG A 60 -6.31 -37.45 -24.06
CA ARG A 60 -7.03 -37.21 -25.32
C ARG A 60 -6.80 -35.81 -25.88
N VAL A 61 -6.61 -34.82 -25.00
CA VAL A 61 -6.52 -33.42 -25.36
C VAL A 61 -5.24 -32.81 -24.79
N ILE A 62 -4.49 -32.09 -25.62
CA ILE A 62 -3.33 -31.29 -25.18
C ILE A 62 -3.57 -29.81 -25.42
N ALA A 63 -3.15 -28.96 -24.49
CA ALA A 63 -3.29 -27.51 -24.56
C ALA A 63 -2.09 -26.80 -23.90
N ALA A 64 -1.93 -25.50 -24.18
CA ALA A 64 -0.93 -24.69 -23.50
C ALA A 64 -1.34 -23.22 -23.31
N LEU A 65 -0.85 -22.63 -22.21
CA LEU A 65 -0.92 -21.21 -21.85
C LEU A 65 0.52 -20.70 -21.63
N GLY A 66 0.76 -19.41 -21.91
CA GLY A 66 2.08 -18.83 -21.70
C GLY A 66 2.43 -17.67 -22.63
N ASP A 67 3.74 -17.53 -22.90
CA ASP A 67 4.31 -16.40 -23.62
C ASP A 67 4.93 -16.77 -24.99
N SER A 68 5.90 -15.97 -25.43
CA SER A 68 6.63 -16.10 -26.68
C SER A 68 7.46 -17.39 -26.79
N ILE A 69 7.90 -17.97 -25.68
CA ILE A 69 8.57 -19.28 -25.69
C ILE A 69 7.53 -20.38 -25.92
N THR A 70 6.35 -20.28 -25.30
CA THR A 70 5.26 -21.28 -25.49
C THR A 70 4.69 -21.27 -26.92
N VAL A 71 4.77 -20.15 -27.65
CA VAL A 71 4.36 -20.06 -29.06
C VAL A 71 5.51 -20.28 -30.07
N SER A 72 6.73 -20.52 -29.58
CA SER A 72 7.93 -20.75 -30.39
C SER A 72 8.25 -19.62 -31.37
N ASN A 73 8.33 -18.38 -30.86
CA ASN A 73 8.80 -17.25 -31.65
C ASN A 73 10.18 -17.53 -32.25
N GLY A 74 10.28 -17.43 -33.57
CA GLY A 74 11.54 -17.60 -34.30
C GLY A 74 12.19 -18.99 -34.26
N ALA A 75 11.51 -20.01 -33.72
CA ALA A 75 12.14 -21.31 -33.46
C ALA A 75 12.71 -21.98 -34.72
N ALA A 76 12.00 -21.87 -35.85
CA ALA A 76 12.43 -22.41 -37.14
C ALA A 76 13.04 -21.35 -38.08
N SER A 77 13.34 -20.15 -37.56
CA SER A 77 13.95 -19.09 -38.34
C SER A 77 15.39 -19.44 -38.74
N LYS A 78 15.80 -18.96 -39.91
CA LYS A 78 17.19 -19.11 -40.36
C LYS A 78 18.13 -18.34 -39.43
N PRO A 79 19.35 -18.83 -39.11
CA PRO A 79 20.23 -18.24 -38.09
C PRO A 79 20.61 -16.76 -38.21
N GLN A 80 20.28 -16.08 -39.31
CA GLN A 80 20.53 -14.64 -39.50
C GLN A 80 19.25 -13.83 -39.79
N ASP A 81 18.08 -14.47 -39.78
CA ASP A 81 16.80 -13.84 -40.05
C ASP A 81 16.15 -13.35 -38.76
N VAL A 82 16.65 -12.22 -38.25
CA VAL A 82 16.17 -11.63 -37.00
C VAL A 82 14.73 -11.12 -37.11
N LEU A 83 14.28 -10.73 -38.31
CA LEU A 83 12.90 -10.24 -38.52
C LEU A 83 11.88 -11.37 -38.41
N ASP A 84 12.23 -12.57 -38.88
CA ASP A 84 11.37 -13.74 -38.80
C ASP A 84 11.16 -14.28 -37.37
N VAL A 85 11.88 -13.74 -36.37
CA VAL A 85 11.61 -14.01 -34.94
C VAL A 85 10.20 -13.57 -34.53
N LEU A 86 9.61 -12.60 -35.21
CA LEU A 86 8.23 -12.17 -35.00
C LEU A 86 7.20 -13.24 -35.44
N THR A 87 7.64 -14.25 -36.18
CA THR A 87 6.81 -15.39 -36.59
C THR A 87 6.69 -16.39 -35.44
N GLN A 88 5.45 -16.70 -35.07
CA GLN A 88 5.13 -17.67 -34.02
C GLN A 88 5.04 -19.08 -34.62
N TYR A 89 6.08 -19.89 -34.46
CA TYR A 89 6.16 -21.25 -35.01
C TYR A 89 5.47 -22.29 -34.11
N ARG A 90 4.17 -22.09 -33.87
CA ARG A 90 3.37 -22.91 -32.94
C ARG A 90 3.43 -24.41 -33.20
N GLY A 91 3.64 -24.81 -34.46
CA GLY A 91 3.80 -26.21 -34.87
C GLY A 91 4.99 -26.94 -34.28
N VAL A 92 6.05 -26.22 -33.89
CA VAL A 92 7.26 -26.79 -33.27
C VAL A 92 7.39 -26.42 -31.78
N SER A 93 6.30 -25.95 -31.17
CA SER A 93 6.25 -25.65 -29.74
C SER A 93 6.53 -26.87 -28.89
N TRP A 94 7.53 -26.75 -28.03
CA TRP A 94 8.01 -27.81 -27.12
C TRP A 94 6.89 -28.48 -26.31
N SER A 95 5.86 -27.72 -25.90
CA SER A 95 4.81 -28.20 -25.02
C SER A 95 3.52 -28.64 -25.74
N VAL A 96 3.25 -28.16 -26.96
CA VAL A 96 1.95 -28.39 -27.63
C VAL A 96 1.99 -28.40 -29.17
N GLY A 97 3.14 -28.21 -29.80
CA GLY A 97 3.27 -28.26 -31.26
C GLY A 97 3.18 -29.69 -31.81
N GLY A 98 2.55 -29.89 -32.96
CA GLY A 98 2.36 -31.22 -33.57
C GLY A 98 2.70 -31.26 -35.06
N ASN A 99 3.65 -30.44 -35.52
CA ASN A 99 4.18 -30.59 -36.88
C ASN A 99 4.85 -31.95 -37.05
N GLU A 100 4.64 -32.57 -38.22
CA GLU A 100 5.30 -33.80 -38.64
C GLU A 100 5.13 -34.96 -37.62
N ASN A 101 6.20 -35.72 -37.35
CA ASN A 101 6.23 -36.83 -36.40
C ASN A 101 7.45 -36.72 -35.46
N ILE A 102 7.53 -37.60 -34.46
CA ILE A 102 8.58 -37.54 -33.44
C ILE A 102 9.99 -37.73 -34.02
N SER A 103 10.13 -38.47 -35.12
CA SER A 103 11.43 -38.71 -35.77
C SER A 103 12.01 -37.50 -36.49
N THR A 104 11.24 -36.41 -36.62
CA THR A 104 11.69 -35.16 -37.22
C THR A 104 11.54 -33.94 -36.33
N VAL A 105 10.42 -33.84 -35.59
CA VAL A 105 10.08 -32.71 -34.73
C VAL A 105 9.75 -33.22 -33.34
N THR A 106 10.62 -32.93 -32.37
CA THR A 106 10.42 -33.33 -30.98
C THR A 106 9.61 -32.30 -30.21
N THR A 107 8.40 -32.68 -29.82
CA THR A 107 7.49 -31.89 -28.96
C THR A 107 6.75 -32.84 -28.03
N LEU A 108 6.20 -32.33 -26.93
CA LEU A 108 5.38 -33.14 -26.02
C LEU A 108 4.18 -33.76 -26.73
N ALA A 109 3.53 -33.04 -27.66
CA ALA A 109 2.41 -33.60 -28.42
C ALA A 109 2.85 -34.76 -29.33
N ASN A 110 4.00 -34.65 -30.01
CA ASN A 110 4.51 -35.73 -30.85
C ASN A 110 4.97 -36.94 -30.02
N ILE A 111 5.50 -36.73 -28.81
CA ILE A 111 5.78 -37.82 -27.87
C ILE A 111 4.48 -38.54 -27.49
N LEU A 112 3.45 -37.80 -27.07
CA LEU A 112 2.16 -38.36 -26.67
C LEU A 112 1.42 -39.06 -27.82
N ARG A 113 1.61 -38.61 -29.07
CA ARG A 113 1.00 -39.24 -30.25
C ARG A 113 1.51 -40.66 -30.53
N GLU A 114 2.70 -41.02 -30.04
CA GLU A 114 3.17 -42.41 -30.11
C GLU A 114 2.39 -43.32 -29.15
N PHE A 115 1.96 -42.80 -28.01
CA PHE A 115 1.10 -43.52 -27.05
C PHE A 115 -0.39 -43.45 -27.43
N ASN A 116 -0.84 -42.31 -27.94
CA ASN A 116 -2.21 -42.08 -28.38
C ASN A 116 -2.22 -41.35 -29.75
N PRO A 117 -2.29 -42.09 -30.87
CA PRO A 117 -2.36 -41.50 -32.22
C PRO A 117 -3.59 -40.62 -32.45
N SER A 118 -4.55 -40.67 -31.53
CA SER A 118 -5.85 -40.02 -31.56
C SER A 118 -5.87 -38.70 -30.75
N LEU A 119 -4.72 -38.28 -30.21
CA LEU A 119 -4.54 -37.00 -29.51
C LEU A 119 -5.00 -35.82 -30.36
N ILE A 120 -5.68 -34.84 -29.76
CA ILE A 120 -6.11 -33.59 -30.40
C ILE A 120 -5.72 -32.37 -29.57
N GLY A 121 -5.86 -31.16 -30.15
CA GLY A 121 -5.62 -29.88 -29.46
C GLY A 121 -4.23 -29.28 -29.69
N TYR A 122 -3.29 -30.05 -30.26
CA TYR A 122 -1.97 -29.58 -30.62
C TYR A 122 -2.00 -28.55 -31.76
N SER A 123 -1.05 -27.61 -31.76
CA SER A 123 -0.92 -26.58 -32.79
C SER A 123 -0.04 -27.03 -33.95
N THR A 124 -0.30 -26.52 -35.16
CA THR A 124 0.49 -26.82 -36.38
C THR A 124 0.87 -25.53 -37.11
N GLY A 125 1.95 -25.54 -37.90
CA GLY A 125 2.36 -24.40 -38.73
C GLY A 125 2.70 -23.12 -37.93
N THR A 126 2.43 -21.96 -38.53
CA THR A 126 2.66 -20.63 -37.95
C THR A 126 1.34 -19.88 -37.76
N GLY A 127 1.22 -19.05 -36.74
CA GLY A 127 -0.02 -18.29 -36.51
C GLY A 127 -0.13 -17.65 -35.13
N ARG A 128 -1.16 -16.84 -34.91
CA ARG A 128 -1.49 -16.23 -33.61
C ARG A 128 -2.47 -17.12 -32.84
N GLN A 129 -2.76 -16.78 -31.58
CA GLN A 129 -3.70 -17.54 -30.73
C GLN A 129 -5.12 -17.60 -31.30
N THR A 130 -5.46 -16.68 -32.20
CA THR A 130 -6.73 -16.63 -32.92
C THR A 130 -6.76 -17.49 -34.19
N SER A 131 -5.60 -17.92 -34.70
CA SER A 131 -5.51 -18.72 -35.92
C SER A 131 -6.07 -20.13 -35.69
N GLU A 132 -6.71 -20.71 -36.71
CA GLU A 132 -7.33 -22.05 -36.61
C GLU A 132 -6.30 -23.13 -36.24
N ASN A 133 -5.13 -23.07 -36.86
CA ASN A 133 -4.01 -23.97 -36.63
C ASN A 133 -3.30 -23.77 -35.28
N ALA A 134 -3.67 -22.76 -34.48
CA ALA A 134 -3.23 -22.65 -33.09
C ALA A 134 -3.98 -23.63 -32.17
N ALA A 135 -5.12 -24.17 -32.59
CA ALA A 135 -5.93 -25.13 -31.85
C ALA A 135 -6.14 -24.70 -30.37
N LEU A 136 -5.57 -25.44 -29.41
CA LEU A 136 -5.65 -25.16 -27.97
C LEU A 136 -4.37 -24.55 -27.37
N ASN A 137 -3.41 -24.15 -28.21
CA ASN A 137 -2.31 -23.30 -27.78
C ASN A 137 -2.82 -21.85 -27.67
N GLN A 138 -3.15 -21.40 -26.46
CA GLN A 138 -3.64 -20.05 -26.18
C GLN A 138 -2.58 -19.12 -25.61
N ALA A 139 -1.31 -19.54 -25.62
CA ALA A 139 -0.19 -18.66 -25.30
C ALA A 139 -0.11 -17.45 -26.25
N VAL A 140 0.34 -16.32 -25.72
CA VAL A 140 0.41 -15.02 -26.41
C VAL A 140 1.84 -14.48 -26.31
N ALA A 141 2.47 -14.19 -27.44
CA ALA A 141 3.81 -13.60 -27.44
C ALA A 141 3.83 -12.25 -26.71
N GLY A 142 4.80 -12.08 -25.81
CA GLY A 142 4.94 -10.87 -24.98
C GLY A 142 4.05 -10.82 -23.73
N ALA A 143 3.30 -11.89 -23.43
CA ALA A 143 2.44 -11.96 -22.26
C ALA A 143 3.23 -11.96 -20.94
N HIS A 144 2.63 -11.36 -19.92
CA HIS A 144 3.04 -11.41 -18.51
C HIS A 144 2.11 -12.34 -17.72
N ALA A 145 2.40 -12.57 -16.43
CA ALA A 145 1.53 -13.40 -15.60
C ALA A 145 0.08 -12.88 -15.53
N GLU A 146 -0.13 -11.56 -15.53
CA GLU A 146 -1.46 -10.92 -15.52
C GLU A 146 -2.35 -11.27 -16.72
N ASP A 147 -1.76 -11.74 -17.83
CA ASP A 147 -2.52 -12.16 -19.02
C ASP A 147 -3.06 -13.60 -18.90
N LEU A 148 -2.51 -14.42 -18.01
CA LEU A 148 -2.87 -15.84 -17.90
C LEU A 148 -4.36 -16.09 -17.61
N PRO A 149 -5.06 -15.33 -16.75
CA PRO A 149 -6.49 -15.55 -16.51
C PRO A 149 -7.34 -15.40 -17.78
N ALA A 150 -6.99 -14.45 -18.65
CA ALA A 150 -7.64 -14.27 -19.94
C ALA A 150 -7.33 -15.46 -20.88
N GLN A 151 -6.08 -15.90 -20.94
CA GLN A 151 -5.71 -17.08 -21.74
C GLN A 151 -6.43 -18.36 -21.27
N ALA A 152 -6.53 -18.59 -19.96
CA ALA A 152 -7.25 -19.71 -19.37
C ALA A 152 -8.74 -19.68 -19.72
N SER A 153 -9.37 -18.51 -19.60
CA SER A 153 -10.79 -18.33 -19.97
C SER A 153 -11.04 -18.62 -21.46
N GLN A 154 -10.14 -18.16 -22.34
CA GLN A 154 -10.21 -18.44 -23.77
C GLN A 154 -10.00 -19.92 -24.09
N LEU A 155 -9.08 -20.59 -23.39
CA LEU A 155 -8.87 -22.02 -23.53
C LEU A 155 -10.14 -22.80 -23.17
N VAL A 156 -10.77 -22.48 -22.05
CA VAL A 156 -12.04 -23.09 -21.61
C VAL A 156 -13.13 -22.91 -22.66
N GLN A 157 -13.29 -21.70 -23.20
CA GLN A 157 -14.28 -21.42 -24.24
C GLN A 157 -14.04 -22.25 -25.51
N ARG A 158 -12.77 -22.35 -25.94
CA ARG A 158 -12.42 -23.18 -27.11
C ARG A 158 -12.69 -24.65 -26.88
N MET A 159 -12.35 -25.19 -25.70
CA MET A 159 -12.66 -26.58 -25.37
C MET A 159 -14.17 -26.86 -25.35
N LYS A 160 -14.98 -25.91 -24.83
CA LYS A 160 -16.45 -26.02 -24.82
C LYS A 160 -17.07 -25.99 -26.23
N ASN A 161 -16.45 -25.25 -27.16
CA ASN A 161 -16.96 -25.07 -28.52
C ASN A 161 -16.46 -26.13 -29.51
N ASP A 162 -15.40 -26.88 -29.19
CA ASP A 162 -14.87 -27.92 -30.06
C ASP A 162 -15.65 -29.23 -29.87
N THR A 163 -16.51 -29.55 -30.83
CA THR A 163 -17.34 -30.77 -30.82
C THR A 163 -16.55 -32.09 -30.79
N ARG A 164 -15.23 -32.06 -31.04
CA ARG A 164 -14.35 -33.23 -30.96
C ARG A 164 -13.90 -33.54 -29.53
N ILE A 165 -14.11 -32.61 -28.60
CA ILE A 165 -13.71 -32.71 -27.19
C ILE A 165 -14.95 -32.99 -26.35
N ASN A 166 -14.97 -34.12 -25.66
CA ASN A 166 -15.93 -34.32 -24.58
C ASN A 166 -15.34 -33.72 -23.30
N LEU A 167 -15.74 -32.49 -22.98
CA LEU A 167 -15.23 -31.75 -21.83
C LEU A 167 -15.42 -32.51 -20.51
N GLN A 168 -16.38 -33.41 -20.37
CA GLN A 168 -16.63 -34.11 -19.10
C GLN A 168 -15.83 -35.40 -18.95
N THR A 169 -15.52 -36.09 -20.05
CA THR A 169 -14.95 -37.44 -19.99
C THR A 169 -13.52 -37.54 -20.50
N ASP A 170 -13.12 -36.64 -21.41
CA ASP A 170 -11.78 -36.66 -21.99
C ASP A 170 -10.76 -36.14 -20.98
N TRP A 171 -9.59 -36.76 -20.92
CA TRP A 171 -8.47 -36.27 -20.12
C TRP A 171 -7.69 -35.19 -20.87
N LYS A 172 -7.44 -34.06 -20.20
CA LYS A 172 -6.69 -32.92 -20.74
C LYS A 172 -5.32 -32.84 -20.07
N LEU A 173 -4.28 -32.66 -20.87
CA LEU A 173 -2.97 -32.24 -20.40
C LEU A 173 -2.74 -30.78 -20.79
N ILE A 174 -2.58 -29.90 -19.80
CA ILE A 174 -2.44 -28.46 -20.02
C ILE A 174 -1.08 -28.01 -19.52
N THR A 175 -0.27 -27.39 -20.37
CA THR A 175 1.03 -26.84 -19.97
C THR A 175 0.96 -25.33 -19.79
N VAL A 176 1.42 -24.83 -18.64
CA VAL A 176 1.49 -23.40 -18.32
C VAL A 176 2.95 -23.02 -18.10
N PHE A 177 3.44 -22.00 -18.81
CA PHE A 177 4.79 -21.46 -18.67
C PHE A 177 4.79 -19.94 -18.93
N ILE A 178 5.20 -19.15 -17.94
CA ILE A 178 5.15 -17.67 -17.96
C ILE A 178 6.26 -17.11 -17.05
N GLY A 179 6.51 -15.79 -17.10
CA GLY A 179 7.33 -15.06 -16.11
C GLY A 179 8.60 -14.44 -16.65
N GLY A 180 9.05 -14.83 -17.85
CA GLY A 180 10.25 -14.24 -18.46
C GLY A 180 10.07 -12.75 -18.75
N ASN A 181 8.92 -12.36 -19.32
CA ASN A 181 8.62 -10.96 -19.62
C ASN A 181 8.48 -10.12 -18.34
N ASP A 182 7.86 -10.67 -17.29
CA ASP A 182 7.70 -10.00 -15.98
C ASP A 182 9.07 -9.61 -15.40
N LEU A 183 10.02 -10.55 -15.38
CA LEU A 183 11.38 -10.30 -14.92
C LEU A 183 12.17 -9.36 -15.87
N CYS A 184 11.90 -9.39 -17.18
CA CYS A 184 12.49 -8.48 -18.15
C CYS A 184 11.98 -7.02 -18.02
N GLN A 185 10.85 -6.80 -17.35
CA GLN A 185 10.29 -5.47 -17.05
C GLN A 185 10.44 -5.06 -15.58
N LEU A 186 10.94 -5.95 -14.71
CA LEU A 186 11.01 -5.77 -13.27
C LEU A 186 11.58 -4.41 -12.84
N CYS A 187 12.74 -4.04 -13.38
CA CYS A 187 13.44 -2.80 -13.05
C CYS A 187 12.68 -1.51 -13.41
N LYS A 188 11.62 -1.59 -14.24
CA LYS A 188 10.76 -0.44 -14.57
C LYS A 188 9.65 -0.23 -13.56
N ASN A 189 9.15 -1.33 -12.96
CA ASN A 189 8.10 -1.29 -11.96
C ASN A 189 8.17 -2.52 -11.04
N PRO A 190 9.08 -2.51 -10.04
CA PRO A 190 9.29 -3.67 -9.15
C PRO A 190 8.05 -4.08 -8.36
N ALA A 191 7.15 -3.13 -8.07
CA ALA A 191 5.91 -3.40 -7.35
C ALA A 191 4.89 -4.16 -8.22
N HIS A 192 4.71 -3.72 -9.47
CA HIS A 192 3.77 -4.37 -10.39
C HIS A 192 4.22 -5.80 -10.74
N TYR A 193 5.51 -5.99 -11.05
CA TYR A 193 6.11 -7.31 -11.32
C TYR A 193 6.65 -7.98 -10.04
N SER A 194 6.02 -7.75 -8.90
CA SER A 194 6.40 -8.38 -7.64
C SER A 194 6.12 -9.90 -7.65
N PRO A 195 6.82 -10.72 -6.86
CA PRO A 195 6.54 -12.14 -6.77
C PRO A 195 5.12 -12.45 -6.27
N GLU A 196 4.54 -11.56 -5.47
CA GLU A 196 3.14 -11.56 -5.03
C GLU A 196 2.19 -11.49 -6.21
N ASN A 197 2.26 -10.42 -7.02
CA ASN A 197 1.39 -10.23 -8.18
C ASN A 197 1.58 -11.33 -9.22
N TYR A 198 2.83 -11.70 -9.50
CA TYR A 198 3.16 -12.81 -10.39
C TYR A 198 2.44 -14.10 -9.97
N THR A 199 2.54 -14.48 -8.69
CA THR A 199 1.94 -15.72 -8.18
C THR A 199 0.42 -15.62 -8.10
N TYR A 200 -0.11 -14.46 -7.73
CA TYR A 200 -1.56 -14.21 -7.67
C TYR A 200 -2.21 -14.37 -9.05
N ASN A 201 -1.59 -13.83 -10.09
CA ASN A 201 -2.13 -13.97 -11.45
C ASN A 201 -2.09 -15.42 -11.97
N ILE A 202 -1.04 -16.19 -11.61
CA ILE A 202 -1.00 -17.64 -11.86
C ILE A 202 -2.13 -18.34 -11.11
N GLN A 203 -2.34 -18.00 -9.82
CA GLN A 203 -3.43 -18.56 -9.02
C GLN A 203 -4.79 -18.29 -9.68
N LEU A 204 -5.06 -17.07 -10.15
CA LEU A 204 -6.32 -16.74 -10.83
C LEU A 204 -6.55 -17.62 -12.07
N ALA A 205 -5.51 -17.87 -12.86
CA ALA A 205 -5.62 -18.73 -14.05
C ALA A 205 -5.85 -20.20 -13.67
N LEU A 206 -5.14 -20.72 -12.66
CA LEU A 206 -5.33 -22.09 -12.17
C LEU A 206 -6.70 -22.29 -11.52
N ASP A 207 -7.21 -21.29 -10.79
CA ASP A 207 -8.55 -21.30 -10.20
C ASP A 207 -9.64 -21.40 -11.28
N VAL A 208 -9.45 -20.73 -12.43
CA VAL A 208 -10.35 -20.87 -13.60
C VAL A 208 -10.30 -22.30 -14.14
N LEU A 209 -9.10 -22.88 -14.33
CA LEU A 209 -8.96 -24.24 -14.83
C LEU A 209 -9.56 -25.28 -13.88
N HIS A 210 -9.26 -25.18 -12.58
CA HIS A 210 -9.78 -26.08 -11.54
C HIS A 210 -11.30 -26.04 -11.45
N ARG A 211 -11.91 -24.86 -11.64
CA ARG A 211 -13.37 -24.71 -11.62
C ARG A 211 -14.06 -25.23 -12.89
N GLU A 212 -13.45 -25.01 -14.06
CA GLU A 212 -14.15 -25.15 -15.35
C GLU A 212 -13.72 -26.36 -16.20
N VAL A 213 -12.57 -26.97 -15.90
CA VAL A 213 -11.99 -28.07 -16.71
C VAL A 213 -11.85 -29.34 -15.86
N PRO A 214 -12.88 -30.21 -15.83
CA PRO A 214 -12.77 -31.48 -15.14
C PRO A 214 -11.79 -32.41 -15.88
N ARG A 215 -11.29 -33.44 -15.19
CA ARG A 215 -10.35 -34.41 -15.77
C ARG A 215 -9.11 -33.76 -16.40
N ALA A 216 -8.35 -33.02 -15.60
CA ALA A 216 -7.19 -32.29 -16.08
C ALA A 216 -5.92 -32.58 -15.27
N PHE A 217 -4.82 -32.81 -15.99
CA PHE A 217 -3.47 -32.78 -15.47
C PHE A 217 -2.82 -31.48 -15.95
N VAL A 218 -2.46 -30.60 -15.03
CA VAL A 218 -1.83 -29.32 -15.37
C VAL A 218 -0.32 -29.38 -15.07
N ASN A 219 0.50 -29.24 -16.10
CA ASN A 219 1.93 -28.99 -15.96
C ASN A 219 2.15 -27.49 -15.71
N LEU A 220 2.62 -27.12 -14.52
CA LEU A 220 3.10 -25.77 -14.24
C LEU A 220 4.62 -25.75 -14.29
N VAL A 221 5.18 -25.25 -15.39
CA VAL A 221 6.63 -25.20 -15.59
C VAL A 221 7.19 -23.94 -14.96
N THR A 222 8.14 -24.10 -14.05
CA THR A 222 8.73 -22.96 -13.32
C THR A 222 9.56 -22.08 -14.24
N VAL A 223 9.51 -20.76 -14.03
CA VAL A 223 10.35 -19.80 -14.76
C VAL A 223 11.84 -20.10 -14.55
N LEU A 224 12.61 -20.01 -15.64
CA LEU A 224 14.05 -20.20 -15.64
C LEU A 224 14.81 -19.08 -14.91
N SER A 225 16.06 -19.36 -14.53
CA SER A 225 17.02 -18.33 -14.11
C SER A 225 17.44 -17.49 -15.33
N ILE A 226 16.95 -16.25 -15.42
CA ILE A 226 17.19 -15.42 -16.62
C ILE A 226 18.49 -14.60 -16.55
N ALA A 227 19.17 -14.56 -15.40
CA ALA A 227 20.46 -13.88 -15.25
C ALA A 227 21.54 -14.42 -16.22
N SER A 228 21.40 -15.69 -16.60
CA SER A 228 22.23 -16.40 -17.59
C SER A 228 22.23 -15.73 -18.99
N LEU A 229 21.21 -14.93 -19.33
CA LEU A 229 21.15 -14.19 -20.59
C LEU A 229 22.33 -13.21 -20.76
N ARG A 230 22.90 -12.72 -19.64
CA ARG A 230 24.11 -11.88 -19.65
C ARG A 230 25.29 -12.60 -20.29
N GLU A 231 25.38 -13.92 -20.15
CA GLU A 231 26.46 -14.69 -20.76
C GLU A 231 26.36 -14.74 -22.29
N LEU A 232 25.14 -14.94 -22.82
CA LEU A 232 24.85 -14.84 -24.25
C LEU A 232 25.12 -13.41 -24.78
N HIS A 233 24.81 -12.39 -23.97
CA HIS A 233 25.08 -11.00 -24.30
C HIS A 233 26.56 -10.63 -24.24
N ALA A 234 27.35 -11.22 -23.35
CA ALA A 234 28.79 -10.98 -23.26
C ALA A 234 29.59 -11.73 -24.34
N SER A 235 29.06 -12.85 -24.85
CA SER A 235 29.73 -13.69 -25.86
C SER A 235 30.12 -12.90 -27.11
N LYS A 236 31.33 -13.16 -27.64
CA LYS A 236 31.86 -12.59 -28.90
C LYS A 236 31.14 -13.10 -30.17
N ASN A 237 30.13 -13.96 -30.00
CA ASN A 237 29.29 -14.48 -31.08
C ASN A 237 28.35 -13.41 -31.69
N THR A 238 27.76 -13.74 -32.85
CA THR A 238 26.91 -12.90 -33.72
C THR A 238 25.53 -12.48 -33.15
N CYS A 239 25.32 -12.57 -31.84
CA CYS A 239 24.02 -12.22 -31.22
C CYS A 239 23.71 -10.72 -31.34
N PRO A 240 22.45 -10.33 -31.61
CA PRO A 240 22.07 -8.94 -31.82
C PRO A 240 21.99 -8.19 -30.49
N LYS A 241 23.13 -7.66 -30.02
CA LYS A 241 23.29 -7.05 -28.69
C LYS A 241 22.31 -5.90 -28.40
N LEU A 242 21.99 -5.07 -29.40
CA LEU A 242 20.98 -4.01 -29.24
C LEU A 242 19.58 -4.59 -29.05
N LEU A 243 19.23 -5.64 -29.80
CA LEU A 243 17.92 -6.28 -29.69
C LEU A 243 17.77 -6.96 -28.32
N MET A 244 18.77 -7.72 -27.88
CA MET A 244 18.76 -8.35 -26.54
C MET A 244 18.58 -7.30 -25.42
N ARG A 245 19.26 -6.15 -25.52
CA ARG A 245 19.09 -5.02 -24.59
C ARG A 245 17.68 -4.44 -24.60
N SER A 246 16.99 -4.48 -25.74
CA SER A 246 15.62 -3.99 -25.87
C SER A 246 14.59 -5.00 -25.37
N LEU A 247 14.84 -6.29 -25.58
CA LEU A 247 13.93 -7.37 -25.16
C LEU A 247 13.94 -7.55 -23.64
N CYS A 248 15.12 -7.49 -23.02
CA CYS A 248 15.28 -7.75 -21.59
C CYS A 248 16.24 -6.76 -20.92
N PRO A 249 15.88 -5.46 -20.86
CA PRO A 249 16.75 -4.41 -20.35
C PRO A 249 17.16 -4.66 -18.89
N CYS A 250 16.24 -5.16 -18.05
CA CYS A 250 16.47 -5.37 -16.62
C CYS A 250 17.49 -6.48 -16.31
N VAL A 251 17.84 -7.31 -17.29
CA VAL A 251 18.88 -8.33 -17.14
C VAL A 251 20.21 -7.85 -17.70
N ILE A 252 20.18 -7.20 -18.87
CA ILE A 252 21.40 -6.91 -19.65
C ILE A 252 22.04 -5.57 -19.28
N GLN A 253 21.24 -4.55 -18.96
CA GLN A 253 21.75 -3.20 -18.72
C GLN A 253 22.43 -3.01 -17.36
N PRO A 254 21.98 -3.65 -16.26
CA PRO A 254 22.65 -3.51 -14.97
C PRO A 254 24.14 -3.86 -15.02
N GLN A 255 24.96 -3.18 -14.23
CA GLN A 255 26.37 -3.54 -14.07
C GLN A 255 26.51 -4.82 -13.24
N ASP A 256 27.65 -5.51 -13.35
CA ASP A 256 27.94 -6.62 -12.44
C ASP A 256 27.95 -6.12 -10.98
N ASP A 257 27.47 -6.96 -10.06
CA ASP A 257 27.30 -6.66 -8.62
C ASP A 257 26.39 -5.47 -8.27
N SER A 258 25.70 -4.89 -9.25
CA SER A 258 24.76 -3.78 -9.05
C SER A 258 23.52 -4.20 -8.25
N ASN A 259 22.91 -3.19 -7.63
CA ASN A 259 21.71 -3.32 -6.82
C ASN A 259 20.51 -3.84 -7.65
N GLU A 260 20.40 -3.38 -8.90
CA GLU A 260 19.38 -3.80 -9.85
C GLU A 260 19.54 -5.28 -10.21
N LEU A 261 20.78 -5.74 -10.41
CA LEU A 261 21.06 -7.16 -10.71
C LEU A 261 20.78 -8.06 -9.49
N LYS A 262 21.14 -7.62 -8.28
CA LYS A 262 20.82 -8.35 -7.03
C LYS A 262 19.30 -8.48 -6.84
N GLN A 263 18.56 -7.39 -7.09
CA GLN A 263 17.09 -7.40 -7.03
C GLN A 263 16.49 -8.38 -8.04
N LEU A 264 16.95 -8.37 -9.28
CA LEU A 264 16.50 -9.30 -10.31
C LEU A 264 16.70 -10.77 -9.90
N VAL A 265 17.91 -11.13 -9.45
CA VAL A 265 18.24 -12.50 -9.02
C VAL A 265 17.36 -12.92 -7.84
N TYR A 266 17.14 -12.01 -6.89
CA TYR A 266 16.24 -12.23 -5.76
C TYR A 266 14.80 -12.50 -6.23
N PHE A 267 14.23 -11.65 -7.08
CA PHE A 267 12.85 -11.78 -7.55
C PHE A 267 12.63 -13.03 -8.39
N ASN A 268 13.58 -13.36 -9.27
CA ASN A 268 13.53 -14.58 -10.07
C ASN A 268 13.43 -15.83 -9.17
N ARG A 269 14.20 -15.88 -8.08
CA ARG A 269 14.14 -16.99 -7.12
C ARG A 269 12.84 -16.97 -6.30
N ARG A 270 12.33 -15.80 -5.94
CA ARG A 270 11.03 -15.66 -5.26
C ARG A 270 9.85 -16.09 -6.14
N TYR A 271 9.90 -15.85 -7.45
CA TYR A 271 8.91 -16.37 -8.40
C TYR A 271 8.88 -17.89 -8.37
N GLN A 272 10.06 -18.52 -8.43
CA GLN A 272 10.20 -19.98 -8.39
C GLN A 272 9.64 -20.56 -7.09
N GLU A 273 10.02 -19.98 -5.95
CA GLU A 273 9.58 -20.44 -4.63
C GLU A 273 8.08 -20.25 -4.39
N ARG A 274 7.53 -19.08 -4.70
CA ARG A 274 6.09 -18.85 -4.49
C ARG A 274 5.21 -19.70 -5.41
N THR A 275 5.67 -19.98 -6.63
CA THR A 275 4.95 -20.91 -7.52
C THR A 275 4.93 -22.31 -6.91
N ARG A 276 6.04 -22.76 -6.30
CA ARG A 276 6.11 -24.02 -5.55
C ARG A 276 5.13 -24.01 -4.37
N GLN A 277 5.17 -22.97 -3.53
CA GLN A 277 4.26 -22.82 -2.38
C GLN A 277 2.78 -22.84 -2.79
N LEU A 278 2.43 -22.18 -3.91
CA LEU A 278 1.06 -22.17 -4.42
C LEU A 278 0.57 -23.59 -4.75
N VAL A 279 1.37 -24.39 -5.44
CA VAL A 279 1.00 -25.78 -5.80
C VAL A 279 1.04 -26.69 -4.58
N GLU A 280 2.09 -26.61 -3.77
CA GLU A 280 2.28 -27.47 -2.59
C GLU A 280 1.34 -27.12 -1.42
N SER A 281 0.56 -26.04 -1.51
CA SER A 281 -0.53 -25.76 -0.56
C SER A 281 -1.65 -26.82 -0.59
N GLY A 282 -1.67 -27.69 -1.61
CA GLY A 282 -2.74 -28.68 -1.83
C GLY A 282 -4.04 -28.08 -2.35
N ARG A 283 -4.08 -26.78 -2.65
CA ARG A 283 -5.28 -26.05 -3.12
C ARG A 283 -5.99 -26.71 -4.30
N TYR A 284 -5.26 -27.37 -5.19
CA TYR A 284 -5.79 -27.94 -6.43
C TYR A 284 -5.99 -29.45 -6.38
N ASP A 285 -5.66 -30.10 -5.26
CA ASP A 285 -5.80 -31.55 -5.08
C ASP A 285 -7.05 -31.88 -4.24
N THR A 286 -8.14 -31.13 -4.49
CA THR A 286 -9.41 -31.27 -3.75
C THR A 286 -10.34 -32.34 -4.33
N THR A 287 -10.08 -32.78 -5.57
CA THR A 287 -10.79 -33.86 -6.25
C THR A 287 -9.80 -34.82 -6.89
N ASP A 288 -10.20 -36.07 -7.09
CA ASP A 288 -9.33 -37.09 -7.70
C ASP A 288 -9.22 -36.92 -9.24
N ASP A 289 -9.93 -35.97 -9.86
CA ASP A 289 -9.96 -35.75 -11.31
C ASP A 289 -9.20 -34.49 -11.78
N PHE A 290 -8.57 -33.76 -10.87
CA PHE A 290 -7.76 -32.58 -11.19
C PHE A 290 -6.48 -32.57 -10.36
N THR A 291 -5.37 -32.12 -10.96
CA THR A 291 -4.13 -31.85 -10.21
C THR A 291 -3.27 -30.84 -10.96
N VAL A 292 -2.48 -30.07 -10.21
CA VAL A 292 -1.42 -29.21 -10.74
C VAL A 292 -0.09 -29.77 -10.30
N VAL A 293 0.81 -30.03 -11.24
CA VAL A 293 2.14 -30.58 -10.97
C VAL A 293 3.20 -29.60 -11.44
N MET A 294 4.06 -29.19 -10.50
CA MET A 294 5.24 -28.39 -10.78
C MET A 294 6.27 -29.18 -11.60
N GLN A 295 6.81 -28.56 -12.65
CA GLN A 295 7.88 -29.12 -13.48
C GLN A 295 9.12 -28.21 -13.40
N PRO A 296 10.10 -28.55 -12.53
CA PRO A 296 11.18 -27.64 -12.13
C PRO A 296 12.42 -27.66 -13.05
N PHE A 297 12.43 -28.43 -14.13
CA PHE A 297 13.63 -28.70 -14.94
C PHE A 297 14.33 -27.47 -15.53
N LEU A 298 13.68 -26.30 -15.55
CA LEU A 298 14.26 -25.03 -16.01
C LEU A 298 14.81 -24.12 -14.89
N ILE A 299 14.62 -24.47 -13.60
CA ILE A 299 14.97 -23.59 -12.46
C ILE A 299 16.46 -23.22 -12.48
N ASN A 300 17.34 -24.22 -12.52
CA ASN A 300 18.80 -24.09 -12.48
C ASN A 300 19.42 -24.50 -13.83
N VAL A 301 18.90 -23.96 -14.93
CA VAL A 301 19.41 -24.25 -16.28
C VAL A 301 20.56 -23.30 -16.65
N ASP A 302 21.69 -23.88 -17.06
CA ASP A 302 22.83 -23.13 -17.61
C ASP A 302 22.65 -22.87 -19.11
N VAL A 303 23.32 -21.83 -19.62
CA VAL A 303 23.38 -21.60 -21.07
C VAL A 303 24.12 -22.79 -21.71
N PRO A 304 23.58 -23.44 -22.76
CA PRO A 304 24.29 -24.50 -23.45
C PRO A 304 25.66 -24.03 -23.98
N LYS A 305 26.69 -24.86 -23.80
CA LYS A 305 28.07 -24.54 -24.22
C LYS A 305 28.51 -25.41 -25.40
N THR A 306 29.33 -24.85 -26.28
CA THR A 306 30.08 -25.64 -27.27
C THR A 306 31.23 -26.39 -26.58
N GLU A 307 31.91 -27.28 -27.30
CA GLU A 307 33.10 -28.00 -26.78
C GLU A 307 34.21 -27.04 -26.31
N GLU A 308 34.26 -25.82 -26.88
CA GLU A 308 35.18 -24.75 -26.48
C GLU A 308 34.73 -23.95 -25.24
N GLY A 309 33.59 -24.31 -24.63
CA GLY A 309 33.04 -23.62 -23.47
C GLY A 309 32.33 -22.30 -23.78
N LEU A 310 32.00 -22.03 -25.06
CA LEU A 310 31.34 -20.79 -25.48
C LEU A 310 29.82 -20.95 -25.62
N PRO A 311 29.06 -19.83 -25.54
CA PRO A 311 27.71 -19.68 -26.03
C PRO A 311 27.21 -20.57 -27.20
N ASP A 312 26.57 -21.73 -27.04
CA ASP A 312 26.05 -22.46 -28.21
C ASP A 312 24.74 -21.83 -28.72
N LYS A 313 24.89 -20.91 -29.68
CA LYS A 313 23.77 -20.21 -30.31
C LYS A 313 22.80 -21.13 -31.07
N SER A 314 23.17 -22.39 -31.35
CA SER A 314 22.28 -23.31 -32.08
C SER A 314 21.03 -23.68 -31.29
N PHE A 315 21.03 -23.46 -29.97
CA PHE A 315 19.87 -23.63 -29.09
C PHE A 315 18.91 -22.43 -29.05
N PHE A 316 19.29 -21.30 -29.67
CA PHE A 316 18.54 -20.05 -29.62
C PHE A 316 18.12 -19.60 -31.03
N ALA A 317 16.99 -18.92 -31.12
CA ALA A 317 16.54 -18.23 -32.32
C ALA A 317 17.51 -17.09 -32.70
N PRO A 318 17.40 -16.48 -33.89
CA PRO A 318 18.33 -15.44 -34.35
C PRO A 318 18.45 -14.21 -33.43
N ASP A 319 17.50 -13.99 -32.53
CA ASP A 319 17.56 -12.93 -31.51
C ASP A 319 18.45 -13.26 -30.30
N CYS A 320 18.93 -14.51 -30.19
CA CYS A 320 19.64 -15.05 -29.03
C CYS A 320 18.89 -14.87 -27.70
N PHE A 321 17.56 -14.91 -27.75
CA PHE A 321 16.69 -14.78 -26.58
C PHE A 321 15.68 -15.94 -26.55
N HIS A 322 14.92 -16.14 -27.62
CA HIS A 322 14.01 -17.28 -27.72
C HIS A 322 14.76 -18.57 -28.05
N PHE A 323 14.16 -19.74 -27.72
CA PHE A 323 14.72 -21.02 -28.11
C PHE A 323 14.57 -21.26 -29.62
N SER A 324 15.60 -21.87 -30.22
CA SER A 324 15.47 -22.46 -31.55
C SER A 324 14.67 -23.76 -31.48
N GLN A 325 14.41 -24.37 -32.63
CA GLN A 325 13.85 -25.72 -32.70
C GLN A 325 14.68 -26.75 -31.92
N LYS A 326 16.02 -26.59 -31.85
CA LYS A 326 16.90 -27.42 -31.02
C LYS A 326 16.60 -27.25 -29.52
N GLY A 327 16.49 -25.99 -29.07
CA GLY A 327 16.16 -25.68 -27.68
C GLY A 327 14.76 -26.18 -27.29
N HIS A 328 13.78 -25.99 -28.17
CA HIS A 328 12.43 -26.54 -27.99
C HIS A 328 12.42 -28.07 -27.91
N SER A 329 13.23 -28.73 -28.73
CA SER A 329 13.34 -30.20 -28.71
C SER A 329 13.87 -30.72 -27.36
N GLN A 330 14.87 -30.06 -26.78
CA GLN A 330 15.39 -30.42 -25.45
C GLN A 330 14.38 -30.11 -24.34
N ALA A 331 13.72 -28.94 -24.39
CA ALA A 331 12.68 -28.59 -23.42
C ALA A 331 11.51 -29.60 -23.44
N ALA A 332 11.13 -30.11 -24.62
CA ALA A 332 10.12 -31.17 -24.75
C ALA A 332 10.55 -32.49 -24.10
N ARG A 333 11.81 -32.92 -24.33
CA ARG A 333 12.39 -34.13 -23.72
C ARG A 333 12.45 -34.00 -22.19
N ALA A 334 12.89 -32.84 -21.71
CA ALA A 334 12.99 -32.53 -20.29
C ALA A 334 11.61 -32.51 -19.61
N LEU A 335 10.61 -31.87 -20.23
CA LEU A 335 9.24 -31.86 -19.71
C LEU A 335 8.65 -33.27 -19.61
N TRP A 336 8.82 -34.08 -20.66
CA TRP A 336 8.36 -35.46 -20.66
C TRP A 336 8.99 -36.27 -19.52
N ASN A 337 10.32 -36.20 -19.37
CA ASN A 337 11.02 -36.90 -18.30
C ASN A 337 10.57 -36.41 -16.92
N SER A 338 10.40 -35.10 -16.75
CA SER A 338 9.95 -34.50 -15.50
C SER A 338 8.54 -34.97 -15.11
N MET A 339 7.63 -35.17 -16.08
CA MET A 339 6.29 -35.75 -15.82
C MET A 339 6.31 -37.20 -15.31
N LEU A 340 7.40 -37.94 -15.55
CA LEU A 340 7.57 -39.33 -15.11
C LEU A 340 8.38 -39.47 -13.82
N GLU A 341 9.04 -38.40 -13.38
CA GLU A 341 9.81 -38.35 -12.13
C GLU A 341 8.91 -38.16 -10.90
N PRO A 342 9.07 -38.96 -9.84
CA PRO A 342 8.32 -38.80 -8.59
C PRO A 342 8.44 -37.38 -8.03
N LEU A 343 7.38 -36.88 -7.41
CA LEU A 343 7.44 -35.61 -6.67
C LEU A 343 8.44 -35.73 -5.52
N GLY A 344 9.25 -34.67 -5.32
CA GLY A 344 10.39 -34.67 -4.39
C GLY A 344 11.72 -35.12 -5.02
N GLU A 345 11.68 -35.79 -6.18
CA GLU A 345 12.87 -36.28 -6.91
C GLU A 345 12.97 -35.72 -8.33
N LYS A 346 12.15 -34.73 -8.67
CA LYS A 346 12.16 -34.10 -10.00
C LYS A 346 13.48 -33.34 -10.22
N THR A 347 14.05 -33.49 -11.40
CA THR A 347 15.26 -32.79 -11.83
C THR A 347 14.99 -31.28 -11.93
N ASP A 348 15.83 -30.45 -11.31
CA ASP A 348 15.71 -28.99 -11.30
C ASP A 348 16.88 -28.26 -12.00
N ASN A 349 17.90 -29.00 -12.43
CA ASN A 349 19.15 -28.52 -13.03
C ASN A 349 19.45 -29.21 -14.37
N GLN A 350 18.45 -29.30 -15.24
CA GLN A 350 18.57 -30.03 -16.50
C GLN A 350 19.67 -29.44 -17.39
N ARG A 351 20.62 -30.27 -17.80
CA ARG A 351 21.67 -29.91 -18.77
C ARG A 351 21.11 -30.06 -20.19
N LEU A 352 20.94 -28.94 -20.90
CA LEU A 352 20.31 -28.91 -22.24
C LEU A 352 21.32 -29.19 -23.37
N GLU A 353 22.61 -29.02 -23.11
CA GLU A 353 23.69 -29.33 -24.04
C GLU A 353 23.90 -30.85 -24.23
N GLU A 354 23.52 -31.64 -23.22
CA GLU A 354 23.60 -33.10 -23.25
C GLU A 354 22.38 -33.71 -23.97
N GLU A 355 22.55 -34.91 -24.51
CA GLU A 355 21.42 -35.65 -25.08
C GLU A 355 20.48 -36.12 -23.97
N ILE A 356 19.29 -35.52 -23.89
CA ILE A 356 18.25 -35.94 -22.95
C ILE A 356 17.57 -37.20 -23.53
N VAL A 357 17.85 -38.35 -22.93
CA VAL A 357 17.22 -39.63 -23.30
C VAL A 357 15.79 -39.68 -22.76
N ILE A 358 14.83 -40.02 -23.61
CA ILE A 358 13.41 -40.17 -23.23
C ILE A 358 13.25 -41.36 -22.27
N LYS A 359 12.74 -41.08 -21.07
CA LYS A 359 12.33 -42.09 -20.09
C LYS A 359 11.03 -42.74 -20.54
N CYS A 360 10.86 -44.02 -20.21
CA CYS A 360 9.66 -44.78 -20.48
C CYS A 360 8.96 -45.16 -19.17
N PRO A 361 7.61 -45.08 -19.10
CA PRO A 361 6.86 -45.69 -18.01
C PRO A 361 7.17 -47.18 -17.90
N SER A 362 7.22 -47.71 -16.68
CA SER A 362 7.42 -49.15 -16.44
C SER A 362 6.09 -49.82 -16.10
N ASP A 363 6.01 -51.14 -16.22
CA ASP A 363 4.81 -51.91 -15.83
C ASP A 363 4.44 -51.69 -14.34
N ALA A 364 5.42 -51.45 -13.49
CA ALA A 364 5.22 -51.19 -12.06
C ALA A 364 4.73 -49.75 -11.80
N GLU A 365 5.11 -48.80 -12.66
CA GLU A 365 4.83 -47.37 -12.50
C GLU A 365 4.42 -46.74 -13.85
N PRO A 366 3.24 -47.13 -14.39
CA PRO A 366 2.84 -46.75 -15.75
C PRO A 366 2.19 -45.35 -15.82
N PHE A 367 2.11 -44.63 -14.70
CA PHE A 367 1.31 -43.42 -14.56
C PHE A 367 2.15 -42.13 -14.61
N LEU A 368 1.54 -41.05 -15.08
CA LEU A 368 2.06 -39.70 -14.88
C LEU A 368 2.14 -39.38 -13.38
N ARG A 369 3.24 -38.75 -12.94
CA ARG A 369 3.51 -38.56 -11.52
C ARG A 369 2.74 -37.40 -10.93
N THR A 370 2.07 -37.69 -9.83
CA THR A 370 1.28 -36.79 -8.99
C THR A 370 1.68 -36.99 -7.54
N TYR A 371 1.25 -36.13 -6.62
CA TYR A 371 1.59 -36.28 -5.20
C TYR A 371 1.18 -37.65 -4.64
N LYS A 372 -0.04 -38.11 -4.98
CA LYS A 372 -0.63 -39.35 -4.47
C LYS A 372 0.13 -40.59 -4.91
N ASN A 373 0.47 -40.71 -6.20
CA ASN A 373 1.20 -41.88 -6.75
C ASN A 373 2.73 -41.77 -6.64
N SER A 374 3.23 -40.65 -6.10
CA SER A 374 4.63 -40.50 -5.68
C SER A 374 4.81 -40.76 -4.17
N HIS A 375 3.73 -41.03 -3.43
CA HIS A 375 3.72 -41.05 -1.97
C HIS A 375 4.30 -39.76 -1.34
N TYR A 376 4.17 -38.65 -2.05
CA TYR A 376 4.68 -37.35 -1.62
C TYR A 376 3.64 -36.68 -0.73
N THR A 377 4.02 -36.41 0.52
CA THR A 377 3.23 -35.56 1.41
C THR A 377 3.75 -34.15 1.23
N TYR A 378 2.89 -33.22 0.79
CA TYR A 378 3.27 -31.82 0.73
C TYR A 378 3.82 -31.39 2.09
N PRO A 379 4.95 -30.67 2.15
CA PRO A 379 5.54 -30.26 3.41
C PRO A 379 4.48 -29.51 4.23
N THR A 380 3.97 -30.12 5.30
CA THR A 380 3.19 -29.43 6.31
C THR A 380 4.15 -28.57 7.11
N GLN A 381 4.51 -27.43 6.54
CA GLN A 381 5.41 -26.44 7.12
C GLN A 381 6.81 -27.01 7.39
N THR A 382 7.81 -26.22 7.00
CA THR A 382 9.21 -26.52 7.26
C THR A 382 9.39 -26.82 8.76
N PRO A 383 10.07 -27.93 9.12
CA PRO A 383 10.54 -28.12 10.48
C PRO A 383 11.33 -26.89 10.93
N LEU A 384 11.08 -26.46 12.17
CA LEU A 384 11.80 -25.41 12.88
C LEU A 384 13.30 -25.46 12.53
N SER A 385 13.80 -24.35 11.97
CA SER A 385 15.25 -24.18 11.79
C SER A 385 15.94 -24.39 13.16
N PRO A 386 17.12 -25.04 13.23
CA PRO A 386 17.74 -25.46 14.50
C PRO A 386 18.25 -24.32 15.39
N SER A 387 18.07 -23.06 15.00
CA SER A 387 18.56 -21.90 15.72
C SER A 387 17.45 -21.18 16.49
N LEU A 388 16.65 -21.90 17.30
CA LEU A 388 15.88 -21.23 18.35
C LEU A 388 16.89 -20.72 19.41
N GLN A 389 17.45 -19.54 19.17
CA GLN A 389 18.07 -18.78 20.25
C GLN A 389 16.94 -18.49 21.26
N ASN A 390 17.21 -18.77 22.54
CA ASN A 390 16.21 -18.58 23.58
C ASN A 390 15.97 -17.08 23.80
N TYR A 391 14.80 -16.60 23.38
CA TYR A 391 14.32 -15.22 23.62
C TYR A 391 13.08 -15.23 24.52
N GLY A 392 12.99 -16.22 25.41
CA GLY A 392 11.95 -16.33 26.41
C GLY A 392 12.01 -15.23 27.46
N SER A 393 10.99 -15.24 28.31
CA SER A 393 10.86 -14.33 29.43
C SER A 393 10.48 -15.09 30.69
N GLN A 394 10.66 -14.45 31.84
CA GLN A 394 10.14 -14.94 33.11
C GLN A 394 9.03 -14.03 33.58
N LEU A 395 7.95 -14.61 34.08
CA LEU A 395 6.83 -13.88 34.66
C LEU A 395 6.74 -14.19 36.16
N LEU A 396 7.02 -13.19 37.00
CA LEU A 396 7.19 -13.38 38.45
C LEU A 396 5.92 -13.05 39.26
N CYS A 397 4.74 -13.15 38.65
CA CYS A 397 3.49 -12.77 39.30
C CYS A 397 3.03 -13.80 40.35
N GLU A 398 2.73 -13.31 41.56
CA GLU A 398 2.23 -14.13 42.67
C GLU A 398 0.75 -14.52 42.51
N ASP A 399 -0.12 -13.57 42.17
CA ASP A 399 -1.54 -13.85 41.88
C ASP A 399 -1.74 -14.13 40.40
N ARG A 400 -2.10 -15.37 40.10
CA ARG A 400 -2.47 -15.82 38.75
C ARG A 400 -3.89 -16.38 38.69
N SER A 401 -4.67 -16.17 39.76
CA SER A 401 -6.01 -16.74 39.88
C SER A 401 -7.03 -16.03 38.98
N PRO A 402 -7.99 -16.77 38.38
CA PRO A 402 -9.13 -16.15 37.71
C PRO A 402 -10.01 -15.40 38.69
N SER A 403 -10.86 -14.52 38.18
CA SER A 403 -11.83 -13.80 39.00
C SER A 403 -12.87 -14.75 39.59
N SER A 404 -13.23 -14.52 40.85
CA SER A 404 -14.28 -15.26 41.55
C SER A 404 -15.25 -14.27 42.21
N PRO A 405 -16.50 -14.17 41.71
CA PRO A 405 -17.10 -14.91 40.58
C PRO A 405 -16.52 -14.51 39.20
N PRO A 406 -16.79 -15.30 38.13
CA PRO A 406 -16.40 -14.95 36.77
C PRO A 406 -16.91 -13.56 36.36
N PRO A 407 -16.11 -12.77 35.63
CA PRO A 407 -16.45 -11.38 35.35
C PRO A 407 -17.56 -11.30 34.30
N THR A 408 -18.53 -10.42 34.56
CA THR A 408 -19.60 -10.07 33.61
C THR A 408 -19.29 -8.79 32.84
N SER A 409 -18.31 -8.00 33.31
CA SER A 409 -17.89 -6.74 32.71
C SER A 409 -16.44 -6.82 32.22
N VAL A 410 -16.20 -6.26 31.04
CA VAL A 410 -14.88 -6.15 30.40
C VAL A 410 -13.92 -5.31 31.26
N HIS A 411 -14.46 -4.43 32.10
CA HIS A 411 -13.70 -3.58 33.01
C HIS A 411 -13.17 -4.32 34.26
N SER A 412 -13.60 -5.58 34.46
CA SER A 412 -13.25 -6.42 35.61
C SER A 412 -12.42 -7.65 35.25
N LEU A 413 -11.86 -7.69 34.04
CA LEU A 413 -11.11 -8.84 33.53
C LEU A 413 -9.71 -8.90 34.14
N LYS A 414 -9.39 -9.99 34.84
CA LYS A 414 -8.01 -10.39 35.10
C LYS A 414 -7.44 -11.12 33.88
N PRO A 415 -6.11 -11.19 33.70
CA PRO A 415 -5.51 -11.98 32.62
C PRO A 415 -5.96 -13.44 32.59
N ALA A 416 -6.15 -14.06 33.76
CA ALA A 416 -6.63 -15.43 33.91
C ALA A 416 -8.09 -15.64 33.44
N ASP A 417 -8.85 -14.56 33.21
CA ASP A 417 -10.23 -14.64 32.71
C ASP A 417 -10.33 -14.72 31.19
N MET A 418 -9.22 -14.54 30.45
CA MET A 418 -9.19 -14.62 28.99
C MET A 418 -9.14 -16.07 28.52
N GLN A 419 -10.07 -16.47 27.64
CA GLN A 419 -10.07 -17.80 27.02
C GLN A 419 -9.58 -17.76 25.57
N ILE A 420 -9.90 -16.71 24.83
CA ILE A 420 -9.61 -16.62 23.40
C ILE A 420 -8.68 -15.46 23.10
N VAL A 421 -7.65 -15.71 22.29
CA VAL A 421 -6.82 -14.67 21.67
C VAL A 421 -7.02 -14.71 20.15
N ALA A 422 -7.06 -13.54 19.52
CA ALA A 422 -7.16 -13.40 18.08
C ALA A 422 -6.39 -12.17 17.60
N ALA A 423 -6.04 -12.11 16.31
CA ALA A 423 -5.38 -10.94 15.76
C ALA A 423 -5.76 -10.65 14.30
N LEU A 424 -5.82 -9.35 13.98
CA LEU A 424 -5.99 -8.79 12.65
C LEU A 424 -4.79 -7.87 12.33
N GLY A 425 -4.33 -7.85 11.09
CA GLY A 425 -3.24 -6.96 10.70
C GLY A 425 -2.49 -7.32 9.42
N ASP A 426 -1.26 -6.82 9.33
CA ASP A 426 -0.36 -6.99 8.19
C ASP A 426 0.74 -8.05 8.44
N SER A 427 1.89 -7.93 7.76
CA SER A 427 3.05 -8.80 7.88
C SER A 427 3.64 -8.85 9.30
N LEU A 428 3.56 -7.75 10.07
CA LEU A 428 4.05 -7.72 11.44
C LEU A 428 3.21 -8.63 12.35
N THR A 429 1.89 -8.61 12.17
CA THR A 429 0.97 -9.47 12.96
C THR A 429 0.95 -10.91 12.44
N ALA A 430 1.17 -11.12 11.14
CA ALA A 430 1.30 -12.46 10.56
C ALA A 430 2.59 -13.18 10.99
N GLY A 431 3.62 -12.42 11.39
CA GLY A 431 4.93 -12.93 11.76
C GLY A 431 5.81 -13.22 10.56
N THR A 432 5.81 -12.34 9.57
CA THR A 432 6.69 -12.46 8.40
C THR A 432 8.16 -12.35 8.80
N ALA A 433 8.99 -13.25 8.26
CA ALA A 433 10.45 -13.24 8.37
C ALA A 433 11.07 -13.39 9.78
N ILE A 434 10.29 -13.72 10.82
CA ILE A 434 10.76 -13.73 12.23
C ILE A 434 12.03 -14.55 12.45
N ALA A 435 12.09 -15.76 11.90
CA ALA A 435 13.23 -16.68 12.06
C ALA A 435 14.03 -16.86 10.77
N SER A 436 13.92 -15.91 9.83
CA SER A 436 14.68 -15.93 8.59
C SER A 436 16.14 -15.54 8.84
N ASP A 437 17.06 -16.31 8.27
CA ASP A 437 18.51 -16.06 8.30
C ASP A 437 19.04 -15.52 6.96
N SER A 438 18.20 -15.49 5.93
CA SER A 438 18.54 -15.01 4.61
C SER A 438 17.37 -14.27 3.96
N LEU A 439 17.70 -13.42 2.98
CA LEU A 439 16.71 -12.70 2.18
C LEU A 439 15.74 -13.66 1.46
N LEU A 440 16.14 -14.90 1.22
CA LEU A 440 15.38 -15.91 0.48
C LEU A 440 14.13 -16.39 1.22
N ASP A 441 14.15 -16.31 2.56
CA ASP A 441 13.09 -16.80 3.44
C ASP A 441 12.16 -15.67 3.95
N LEU A 442 12.33 -14.44 3.49
CA LEU A 442 11.56 -13.28 3.96
C LEU A 442 10.05 -13.38 3.71
N GLY A 443 9.60 -14.26 2.82
CA GLY A 443 8.17 -14.47 2.56
C GLY A 443 7.48 -15.41 3.54
N THR A 444 8.23 -16.09 4.42
CA THR A 444 7.69 -17.08 5.34
C THR A 444 7.05 -16.37 6.53
N ALA A 445 5.76 -16.63 6.76
CA ALA A 445 5.07 -16.18 7.95
C ALA A 445 5.24 -17.22 9.07
N TYR A 446 6.10 -16.92 10.04
CA TYR A 446 6.32 -17.69 11.26
C TYR A 446 5.20 -17.42 12.28
N ARG A 447 4.00 -17.85 11.92
CA ARG A 447 2.74 -17.66 12.65
C ARG A 447 2.87 -17.95 14.15
N GLY A 448 3.56 -19.02 14.51
CA GLY A 448 3.75 -19.45 15.90
C GLY A 448 4.67 -18.58 16.75
N LEU A 449 5.50 -17.74 16.12
CA LEU A 449 6.41 -16.81 16.78
C LEU A 449 5.90 -15.36 16.79
N SER A 450 4.73 -15.09 16.20
CA SER A 450 4.17 -13.73 16.14
C SER A 450 3.93 -13.16 17.54
N TRP A 451 4.46 -11.95 17.76
CA TRP A 451 4.43 -11.24 19.05
C TRP A 451 3.05 -11.15 19.71
N SER A 452 2.00 -10.92 18.93
CA SER A 452 0.64 -10.67 19.44
C SER A 452 -0.25 -11.90 19.50
N ILE A 453 0.09 -12.99 18.80
CA ILE A 453 -0.83 -14.13 18.60
C ILE A 453 -0.16 -15.51 18.40
N GLY A 454 1.16 -15.59 18.33
CA GLY A 454 1.89 -16.86 18.24
C GLY A 454 1.90 -17.63 19.56
N GLY A 455 1.87 -18.95 19.53
CA GLY A 455 1.86 -19.82 20.73
C GLY A 455 2.83 -20.99 20.67
N ASP A 456 3.88 -20.90 19.85
CA ASP A 456 4.93 -21.91 19.83
C ASP A 456 5.72 -21.90 21.15
N ALA A 457 6.15 -23.10 21.57
CA ALA A 457 6.91 -23.34 22.79
C ALA A 457 6.23 -22.82 24.10
N SER A 458 7.04 -22.55 25.12
CA SER A 458 6.64 -21.95 26.40
C SER A 458 7.18 -20.53 26.51
N LEU A 459 6.66 -19.76 27.48
CA LEU A 459 7.17 -18.40 27.76
C LEU A 459 8.68 -18.38 28.05
N GLU A 460 9.21 -19.43 28.68
CA GLU A 460 10.64 -19.58 28.97
C GLU A 460 11.54 -19.64 27.72
N ASN A 461 10.98 -19.98 26.55
CA ASN A 461 11.72 -20.13 25.30
C ASN A 461 11.33 -19.10 24.24
N VAL A 462 10.05 -18.73 24.17
CA VAL A 462 9.49 -17.82 23.16
C VAL A 462 8.50 -16.86 23.83
N THR A 463 8.80 -15.57 23.75
CA THR A 463 7.93 -14.53 24.32
C THR A 463 6.90 -14.05 23.30
N THR A 464 5.63 -14.39 23.54
CA THR A 464 4.46 -13.87 22.79
C THR A 464 3.34 -13.57 23.78
N LEU A 465 2.37 -12.73 23.37
CA LEU A 465 1.21 -12.43 24.21
C LEU A 465 0.44 -13.71 24.64
N PRO A 466 0.14 -14.70 23.77
CA PRO A 466 -0.48 -15.94 24.20
C PRO A 466 0.34 -16.76 25.18
N ASN A 467 1.67 -16.81 25.03
CA ASN A 467 2.54 -17.53 25.97
C ASN A 467 2.55 -16.85 27.35
N ILE A 468 2.45 -15.51 27.40
CA ILE A 468 2.26 -14.78 28.66
C ILE A 468 0.89 -15.08 29.28
N LEU A 469 -0.19 -15.05 28.49
CA LEU A 469 -1.54 -15.32 28.99
C LEU A 469 -1.71 -16.76 29.51
N ARG A 470 -1.03 -17.73 28.88
CA ARG A 470 -1.05 -19.13 29.31
C ARG A 470 -0.41 -19.38 30.68
N GLU A 471 0.44 -18.48 31.16
CA GLU A 471 0.95 -18.51 32.54
C GLU A 471 -0.17 -18.23 33.57
N PHE A 472 -1.23 -17.52 33.15
CA PHE A 472 -2.42 -17.21 33.96
C PHE A 472 -3.57 -18.18 33.70
N ASN A 473 -3.83 -18.50 32.43
CA ASN A 473 -4.86 -19.44 32.00
C ASN A 473 -4.32 -20.44 30.97
N PRO A 474 -3.93 -21.66 31.41
CA PRO A 474 -3.43 -22.72 30.52
C PRO A 474 -4.42 -23.17 29.45
N MET A 475 -5.72 -22.86 29.60
CA MET A 475 -6.79 -23.21 28.66
C MET A 475 -7.00 -22.16 27.56
N THR A 476 -6.19 -21.10 27.51
CA THR A 476 -6.28 -20.09 26.45
C THR A 476 -6.09 -20.75 25.08
N VAL A 477 -6.97 -20.47 24.12
CA VAL A 477 -6.90 -20.94 22.72
C VAL A 477 -7.01 -19.76 21.74
N GLY A 478 -6.87 -20.02 20.44
CA GLY A 478 -6.99 -19.00 19.38
C GLY A 478 -5.65 -18.60 18.76
N TYR A 479 -4.56 -18.83 19.49
CA TYR A 479 -3.20 -18.55 19.03
C TYR A 479 -2.80 -19.42 17.82
N SER A 480 -1.86 -18.89 17.04
CA SER A 480 -1.28 -19.58 15.89
C SER A 480 -0.01 -20.34 16.25
N THR A 481 0.35 -21.36 15.48
CA THR A 481 1.56 -22.20 15.69
C THR A 481 2.31 -22.42 14.38
N GLY A 482 3.60 -22.74 14.39
CA GLY A 482 4.35 -23.10 13.16
C GLY A 482 4.50 -21.95 12.14
N THR A 483 4.68 -22.29 10.85
CA THR A 483 4.79 -21.33 9.75
C THR A 483 3.54 -21.37 8.85
N GLY A 484 3.33 -20.48 7.88
CA GLY A 484 2.30 -20.70 6.85
C GLY A 484 1.32 -19.55 6.61
N SER A 485 0.41 -19.79 5.67
CA SER A 485 -0.54 -18.78 5.16
C SER A 485 -1.72 -18.56 6.12
N VAL A 486 -2.53 -17.54 5.86
CA VAL A 486 -3.75 -17.26 6.65
C VAL A 486 -4.81 -18.37 6.51
N ASN A 487 -4.72 -19.18 5.45
CA ASN A 487 -5.66 -20.27 5.17
C ASN A 487 -5.25 -21.59 5.84
N ASP A 488 -4.02 -21.67 6.37
CA ASP A 488 -3.52 -22.90 6.97
C ASP A 488 -4.13 -23.10 8.37
N SER A 489 -4.44 -24.34 8.74
CA SER A 489 -5.16 -24.64 9.98
C SER A 489 -4.46 -24.14 11.26
N ASN A 490 -3.14 -24.05 11.23
CA ASN A 490 -2.28 -23.57 12.31
C ASN A 490 -2.22 -22.04 12.42
N ALA A 491 -2.68 -21.27 11.43
CA ALA A 491 -2.88 -19.83 11.58
C ALA A 491 -4.07 -19.53 12.52
N PHE A 492 -5.04 -20.44 12.60
CA PHE A 492 -6.22 -20.37 13.46
C PHE A 492 -6.89 -18.99 13.51
N LEU A 493 -6.82 -18.23 14.63
CA LEU A 493 -7.43 -16.89 14.74
C LEU A 493 -6.46 -15.73 14.45
N ASN A 494 -5.24 -16.03 13.98
CA ASN A 494 -4.36 -15.04 13.36
C ASN A 494 -4.80 -14.82 11.91
N GLN A 495 -5.62 -13.80 11.70
CA GLN A 495 -6.18 -13.44 10.39
C GLN A 495 -5.37 -12.37 9.65
N ALA A 496 -4.18 -12.04 10.17
CA ALA A 496 -3.30 -11.08 9.52
C ALA A 496 -2.71 -11.61 8.22
N VAL A 497 -2.58 -10.73 7.23
CA VAL A 497 -2.14 -11.07 5.88
C VAL A 497 -0.92 -10.20 5.53
N PRO A 498 0.24 -10.79 5.17
CA PRO A 498 1.38 -10.01 4.71
C PRO A 498 1.02 -9.10 3.53
N GLY A 499 1.41 -7.83 3.60
CA GLY A 499 1.09 -6.81 2.59
C GLY A 499 -0.29 -6.14 2.74
N ALA A 500 -1.10 -6.55 3.72
CA ALA A 500 -2.42 -5.97 3.94
C ALA A 500 -2.36 -4.47 4.29
N GLN A 501 -3.36 -3.75 3.82
CA GLN A 501 -3.59 -2.33 4.08
C GLN A 501 -4.84 -2.15 4.96
N ALA A 502 -5.16 -0.92 5.36
CA ALA A 502 -6.35 -0.68 6.18
C ALA A 502 -7.65 -1.15 5.49
N GLU A 503 -7.73 -1.10 4.16
CA GLU A 503 -8.90 -1.56 3.40
C GLU A 503 -9.17 -3.07 3.48
N ASP A 504 -8.17 -3.88 3.83
CA ASP A 504 -8.30 -5.33 3.97
C ASP A 504 -8.87 -5.75 5.33
N LEU A 505 -8.76 -4.90 6.36
CA LEU A 505 -9.15 -5.22 7.73
C LEU A 505 -10.62 -5.64 7.88
N PRO A 506 -11.61 -5.01 7.21
CA PRO A 506 -13.00 -5.44 7.29
C PRO A 506 -13.20 -6.89 6.83
N ALA A 507 -12.45 -7.34 5.81
CA ALA A 507 -12.51 -8.73 5.35
C ALA A 507 -11.91 -9.69 6.37
N GLN A 508 -10.77 -9.32 6.98
CA GLN A 508 -10.15 -10.12 8.05
C GLN A 508 -11.09 -10.25 9.26
N ALA A 509 -11.76 -9.17 9.68
CA ALA A 509 -12.72 -9.19 10.78
C ALA A 509 -13.93 -10.10 10.50
N ARG A 510 -14.50 -10.06 9.29
CA ARG A 510 -15.60 -10.95 8.89
C ARG A 510 -15.18 -12.42 8.90
N ASN A 511 -13.95 -12.74 8.45
CA ASN A 511 -13.47 -14.12 8.48
C ASN A 511 -13.18 -14.58 9.92
N LEU A 512 -12.62 -13.71 10.76
CA LEU A 512 -12.39 -14.00 12.17
C LEU A 512 -13.70 -14.36 12.89
N LEU A 513 -14.74 -13.55 12.68
CA LEU A 513 -16.09 -13.79 13.18
C LEU A 513 -16.64 -15.15 12.77
N ARG A 514 -16.50 -15.49 11.49
CA ARG A 514 -16.94 -16.79 10.96
C ARG A 514 -16.23 -17.93 11.70
N LEU A 515 -14.90 -17.87 11.82
CA LEU A 515 -14.12 -18.91 12.49
C LEU A 515 -14.53 -19.07 13.96
N MET A 516 -14.64 -17.97 14.71
CA MET A 516 -15.04 -18.01 16.11
C MET A 516 -16.45 -18.59 16.33
N LYS A 517 -17.39 -18.37 15.38
CA LYS A 517 -18.75 -18.90 15.46
C LYS A 517 -18.85 -20.39 15.12
N THR A 518 -17.93 -20.90 14.32
CA THR A 518 -17.99 -22.28 13.80
C THR A 518 -17.08 -23.26 14.54
N ASP A 519 -16.05 -22.77 15.23
CA ASP A 519 -15.09 -23.67 15.89
C ASP A 519 -15.67 -24.24 17.20
N PRO A 520 -15.73 -25.58 17.36
CA PRO A 520 -16.34 -26.21 18.53
C PRO A 520 -15.54 -26.00 19.82
N ARG A 521 -14.31 -25.48 19.77
CA ARG A 521 -13.49 -25.18 20.95
C ARG A 521 -13.86 -23.84 21.59
N ILE A 522 -14.69 -23.04 20.94
CA ILE A 522 -15.02 -21.67 21.35
C ILE A 522 -16.50 -21.61 21.72
N ASP A 523 -16.81 -21.30 22.99
CA ASP A 523 -18.14 -20.81 23.33
C ASP A 523 -18.23 -19.35 22.93
N PHE A 524 -18.75 -19.14 21.72
CA PHE A 524 -18.84 -17.82 21.14
C PHE A 524 -19.54 -16.81 22.05
N SER A 525 -20.52 -17.24 22.84
CA SER A 525 -21.32 -16.37 23.71
C SER A 525 -20.73 -16.18 25.11
N ALA A 526 -20.06 -17.20 25.64
CA ALA A 526 -19.64 -17.22 27.04
C ALA A 526 -18.16 -16.84 27.25
N ASP A 527 -17.29 -17.16 26.30
CA ASP A 527 -15.85 -16.93 26.44
C ASP A 527 -15.50 -15.45 26.31
N TRP A 528 -14.49 -14.98 27.03
CA TRP A 528 -13.88 -13.67 26.81
C TRP A 528 -12.82 -13.75 25.72
N LYS A 529 -12.86 -12.80 24.79
CA LYS A 529 -11.93 -12.71 23.65
C LYS A 529 -11.06 -11.45 23.75
N LEU A 530 -9.75 -11.63 23.59
CA LEU A 530 -8.79 -10.55 23.38
C LEU A 530 -8.41 -10.49 21.90
N ILE A 531 -8.73 -9.39 21.23
CA ILE A 531 -8.46 -9.22 19.80
C ILE A 531 -7.42 -8.12 19.63
N THR A 532 -6.23 -8.46 19.14
CA THR A 532 -5.18 -7.48 18.81
C THR A 532 -5.34 -7.01 17.37
N VAL A 533 -5.34 -5.70 17.13
CA VAL A 533 -5.41 -5.11 15.78
C VAL A 533 -4.21 -4.20 15.57
N GLN A 534 -3.42 -4.43 14.52
CA GLN A 534 -2.32 -3.56 14.11
C GLN A 534 -2.23 -3.49 12.58
N ILE A 535 -2.20 -2.28 12.03
CA ILE A 535 -2.20 -2.02 10.57
C ILE A 535 -1.55 -0.65 10.29
N GLY A 536 -1.31 -0.33 9.02
CA GLY A 536 -1.00 1.02 8.56
C GLY A 536 0.42 1.23 8.05
N SER A 537 1.33 0.29 8.30
CA SER A 537 2.71 0.38 7.78
C SER A 537 2.72 0.40 6.25
N ASN A 538 1.96 -0.48 5.61
CA ASN A 538 1.86 -0.56 4.15
C ASN A 538 1.18 0.69 3.55
N ASP A 539 0.17 1.23 4.23
CA ASP A 539 -0.49 2.48 3.85
C ASP A 539 0.50 3.66 3.85
N LEU A 540 1.30 3.80 4.92
CA LEU A 540 2.34 4.83 5.02
C LEU A 540 3.47 4.63 4.00
N CYS A 541 3.89 3.38 3.74
CA CYS A 541 4.90 3.05 2.74
C CYS A 541 4.51 3.42 1.31
N ASN A 542 3.21 3.57 1.04
CA ASN A 542 2.65 3.91 -0.26
C ASN A 542 1.95 5.28 -0.30
N TYR A 543 1.90 6.00 0.83
CA TYR A 543 1.16 7.27 0.94
C TYR A 543 1.54 8.29 -0.13
N CYS A 544 2.83 8.46 -0.41
CA CYS A 544 3.32 9.40 -1.43
C CYS A 544 2.94 9.01 -2.87
N LYS A 545 2.54 7.77 -3.13
CA LYS A 545 2.08 7.30 -4.45
C LYS A 545 0.62 7.64 -4.70
N ASP A 546 -0.21 7.56 -3.66
CA ASP A 546 -1.64 7.89 -3.73
C ASP A 546 -2.15 8.46 -2.38
N PRO A 547 -1.88 9.74 -2.10
CA PRO A 547 -2.27 10.36 -0.83
C PRO A 547 -3.79 10.43 -0.61
N ASP A 548 -4.59 10.29 -1.68
CA ASP A 548 -6.04 10.26 -1.59
C ASP A 548 -6.51 8.92 -1.04
N HIS A 549 -6.08 7.84 -1.69
CA HIS A 549 -6.42 6.48 -1.30
C HIS A 549 -5.97 6.23 0.15
N TYR A 550 -4.72 6.57 0.47
CA TYR A 550 -4.13 6.44 1.81
C TYR A 550 -4.41 7.66 2.71
N SER A 551 -5.43 8.48 2.45
CA SER A 551 -5.73 9.61 3.33
C SER A 551 -6.10 9.18 4.76
N ALA A 552 -5.88 10.04 5.75
CA ALA A 552 -6.26 9.76 7.13
C ALA A 552 -7.76 9.47 7.29
N SER A 553 -8.61 10.12 6.48
CA SER A 553 -10.05 9.88 6.48
C SER A 553 -10.40 8.45 6.04
N ASN A 554 -9.78 7.95 4.97
CA ASN A 554 -10.00 6.59 4.50
C ASN A 554 -9.44 5.59 5.51
N PHE A 555 -8.20 5.77 5.96
CA PHE A 555 -7.57 4.91 6.96
C PHE A 555 -8.43 4.74 8.22
N VAL A 556 -8.85 5.87 8.82
CA VAL A 556 -9.70 5.87 10.02
C VAL A 556 -11.08 5.29 9.71
N GLY A 557 -11.65 5.58 8.54
CA GLY A 557 -12.92 5.01 8.09
C GLY A 557 -12.89 3.49 7.97
N ARG A 558 -11.78 2.90 7.49
CA ARG A 558 -11.61 1.44 7.43
C ARG A 558 -11.43 0.80 8.80
N ILE A 559 -10.71 1.46 9.70
CA ILE A 559 -10.63 1.03 11.11
C ILE A 559 -12.00 1.10 11.76
N GLN A 560 -12.77 2.17 11.53
CA GLN A 560 -14.14 2.29 12.02
C GLN A 560 -15.02 1.17 11.48
N GLU A 561 -15.02 0.89 10.17
CA GLU A 561 -15.79 -0.22 9.58
C GLU A 561 -15.42 -1.56 10.26
N THR A 562 -14.14 -1.79 10.50
CA THR A 562 -13.63 -3.00 11.16
C THR A 562 -14.12 -3.12 12.61
N LEU A 563 -14.02 -2.04 13.38
CA LEU A 563 -14.47 -2.00 14.78
C LEU A 563 -16.00 -2.10 14.87
N ASP A 564 -16.73 -1.45 13.96
CA ASP A 564 -18.18 -1.57 13.83
C ASP A 564 -18.57 -3.03 13.55
N ILE A 565 -17.88 -3.75 12.67
CA ILE A 565 -18.11 -5.20 12.42
C ILE A 565 -17.93 -6.03 13.71
N LEU A 566 -16.94 -5.70 14.55
CA LEU A 566 -16.70 -6.38 15.81
C LEU A 566 -17.71 -6.00 16.91
N HIS A 567 -18.27 -4.79 16.83
CA HIS A 567 -19.14 -4.19 17.85
C HIS A 567 -20.65 -4.29 17.56
N GLU A 568 -21.10 -4.32 16.29
CA GLU A 568 -22.51 -4.13 15.92
C GLU A 568 -23.46 -5.22 16.50
N GLN A 569 -24.26 -4.78 17.48
CA GLN A 569 -25.17 -5.54 18.34
C GLN A 569 -24.52 -6.68 19.14
N ALA A 570 -25.14 -7.06 20.27
CA ALA A 570 -24.70 -8.11 21.19
C ALA A 570 -24.53 -9.53 20.57
N SER A 571 -24.66 -9.66 19.24
CA SER A 571 -24.48 -10.84 18.40
C SER A 571 -23.23 -10.82 17.48
N ALA A 572 -22.51 -9.70 17.36
CA ALA A 572 -21.27 -9.60 16.57
C ALA A 572 -20.15 -10.39 17.25
N VAL A 573 -19.48 -9.83 18.27
CA VAL A 573 -18.55 -10.55 19.17
C VAL A 573 -18.87 -10.18 20.63
N PRO A 574 -19.68 -10.97 21.36
CA PRO A 574 -19.93 -10.70 22.76
C PRO A 574 -18.65 -10.97 23.58
N LYS A 575 -18.50 -10.25 24.70
CA LYS A 575 -17.40 -10.43 25.66
C LYS A 575 -16.02 -10.25 25.02
N ALA A 576 -15.75 -9.06 24.47
CA ALA A 576 -14.48 -8.78 23.80
C ALA A 576 -13.76 -7.55 24.37
N LEU A 577 -12.45 -7.68 24.49
CA LEU A 577 -11.52 -6.57 24.70
C LEU A 577 -10.70 -6.43 23.41
N VAL A 578 -10.86 -5.32 22.69
CA VAL A 578 -10.06 -5.05 21.49
C VAL A 578 -8.84 -4.22 21.90
N SER A 579 -7.65 -4.77 21.67
CA SER A 579 -6.36 -4.10 21.86
C SER A 579 -5.91 -3.52 20.52
N LEU A 580 -6.23 -2.25 20.28
CA LEU A 580 -5.90 -1.55 19.05
C LEU A 580 -4.52 -0.90 19.17
N VAL A 581 -3.51 -1.50 18.54
CA VAL A 581 -2.15 -0.99 18.57
C VAL A 581 -2.02 0.11 17.52
N ASN A 582 -1.54 1.28 17.93
CA ASN A 582 -1.49 2.44 17.04
C ASN A 582 -0.47 2.23 15.91
N VAL A 583 -0.63 2.98 14.81
CA VAL A 583 0.28 2.88 13.66
C VAL A 583 1.71 3.25 14.09
N VAL A 584 2.67 2.45 13.60
CA VAL A 584 4.10 2.62 13.91
C VAL A 584 4.64 3.91 13.28
N ASP A 585 5.51 4.63 14.00
CA ASP A 585 6.36 5.64 13.36
C ASP A 585 7.42 4.96 12.49
N ILE A 586 7.03 4.67 11.25
CA ILE A 586 7.85 3.96 10.29
C ILE A 586 9.09 4.76 9.86
N LEU A 587 9.10 6.08 10.07
CA LEU A 587 10.24 6.93 9.75
C LEU A 587 11.47 6.56 10.59
N SER A 588 11.28 6.03 11.80
CA SER A 588 12.36 5.56 12.67
C SER A 588 13.15 4.39 12.10
N LEU A 589 12.60 3.63 11.15
CA LEU A 589 13.30 2.51 10.50
C LEU A 589 14.31 3.00 9.44
N ARG A 590 14.17 4.23 8.95
CA ARG A 590 15.00 4.78 7.87
C ARG A 590 16.50 4.78 8.21
N GLN A 591 16.85 5.01 9.47
CA GLN A 591 18.25 5.01 9.91
C GLN A 591 18.98 3.68 9.61
N LEU A 592 18.26 2.55 9.57
CA LEU A 592 18.83 1.24 9.20
C LEU A 592 19.28 1.19 7.74
N PHE A 593 18.69 2.00 6.87
CA PHE A 593 18.94 2.01 5.43
C PHE A 593 19.86 3.16 4.98
N VAL A 594 20.02 4.19 5.81
CA VAL A 594 20.90 5.33 5.53
C VAL A 594 22.33 5.08 6.04
N ASP A 595 22.49 4.35 7.16
CA ASP A 595 23.80 4.04 7.70
C ASP A 595 24.51 2.97 6.87
N THR A 596 25.51 3.37 6.08
CA THR A 596 26.28 2.48 5.20
C THR A 596 27.10 1.41 5.92
N ALA A 597 27.35 1.56 7.23
CA ALA A 597 28.00 0.51 8.03
C ALA A 597 27.05 -0.64 8.36
N VAL A 598 25.73 -0.42 8.22
CA VAL A 598 24.69 -1.41 8.44
C VAL A 598 24.42 -2.17 7.13
N GLN A 599 24.51 -3.50 7.15
CA GLN A 599 24.34 -4.35 5.97
C GLN A 599 22.86 -4.60 5.59
N CYS A 600 22.04 -3.55 5.56
CA CYS A 600 20.65 -3.66 5.11
C CYS A 600 20.57 -3.69 3.57
N PRO A 601 19.58 -4.39 2.97
CA PRO A 601 19.42 -4.45 1.52
C PRO A 601 18.84 -3.15 0.98
N THR A 602 19.65 -2.08 0.94
CA THR A 602 19.25 -0.76 0.46
C THR A 602 18.73 -0.78 -0.98
N TYR A 603 19.15 -1.76 -1.78
CA TYR A 603 18.62 -2.02 -3.12
C TYR A 603 17.16 -2.47 -3.15
N MET A 604 16.61 -2.93 -2.03
CA MET A 604 15.21 -3.30 -1.87
C MET A 604 14.38 -2.17 -1.23
N ALA A 605 14.98 -1.04 -0.86
CA ALA A 605 14.31 0.05 -0.13
C ALA A 605 13.02 0.53 -0.82
N ASP A 606 13.04 0.69 -2.14
CA ASP A 606 11.88 1.11 -2.92
C ASP A 606 10.74 0.08 -2.89
N TYR A 607 11.09 -1.20 -2.99
CA TYR A 607 10.13 -2.30 -2.90
C TYR A 607 9.56 -2.46 -1.48
N LEU A 608 10.42 -2.36 -0.47
CA LEU A 608 10.07 -2.56 0.93
C LEU A 608 9.20 -1.43 1.48
N CYS A 609 9.57 -0.17 1.24
CA CYS A 609 8.83 0.99 1.71
C CYS A 609 9.26 2.28 0.98
N SER A 610 8.83 2.40 -0.28
CA SER A 610 9.22 3.49 -1.20
C SER A 610 9.16 4.89 -0.60
N CYS A 611 8.08 5.28 0.07
CA CYS A 611 7.90 6.65 0.56
C CYS A 611 8.79 7.02 1.75
N VAL A 612 9.39 6.04 2.42
CA VAL A 612 10.16 6.21 3.66
C VAL A 612 11.63 5.94 3.46
N LEU A 613 11.97 4.89 2.72
CA LEU A 613 13.34 4.39 2.60
C LEU A 613 14.08 4.95 1.38
N THR A 614 13.42 5.74 0.53
CA THR A 614 14.05 6.39 -0.64
C THR A 614 14.16 7.91 -0.43
N GLY A 615 15.02 8.59 -1.22
CA GLY A 615 15.17 10.05 -1.22
C GLY A 615 16.06 10.63 -0.10
N GLU A 616 16.22 11.96 -0.08
CA GLU A 616 16.95 12.72 0.96
C GLU A 616 16.05 13.06 2.16
N ASP A 617 16.65 13.39 3.31
CA ASP A 617 15.93 13.62 4.59
C ASP A 617 14.96 14.83 4.56
N SER A 618 15.14 15.75 3.62
CA SER A 618 14.27 16.91 3.37
C SER A 618 13.21 16.69 2.29
N SER A 619 13.06 15.46 1.78
CA SER A 619 12.14 15.18 0.67
C SER A 619 10.67 15.42 1.05
N THR A 620 9.90 15.89 0.07
CA THR A 620 8.45 16.08 0.18
C THR A 620 7.74 14.79 0.63
N ASN A 621 8.20 13.64 0.17
CA ASN A 621 7.66 12.32 0.53
C ASN A 621 7.75 12.05 2.04
N LEU A 622 8.90 12.32 2.66
CA LEU A 622 9.06 12.11 4.11
C LEU A 622 8.19 13.07 4.92
N THR A 623 8.05 14.31 4.46
CA THR A 623 7.14 15.29 5.10
C THR A 623 5.69 14.83 5.01
N MET A 624 5.27 14.34 3.85
CA MET A 624 3.94 13.78 3.64
C MET A 624 3.66 12.58 4.54
N VAL A 625 4.59 11.62 4.62
CA VAL A 625 4.45 10.44 5.49
C VAL A 625 4.41 10.86 6.97
N ARG A 626 5.26 11.81 7.40
CA ARG A 626 5.25 12.31 8.78
C ARG A 626 3.90 12.90 9.18
N GLU A 627 3.32 13.73 8.31
CA GLU A 627 2.02 14.33 8.54
C GLU A 627 0.89 13.28 8.49
N ALA A 628 0.98 12.31 7.58
CA ALA A 628 0.04 11.19 7.49
C ALA A 628 0.07 10.33 8.76
N THR A 629 1.25 9.95 9.26
CA THR A 629 1.43 9.19 10.52
C THR A 629 0.75 9.89 11.68
N ARG A 630 0.99 11.20 11.85
CA ARG A 630 0.33 12.01 12.91
C ARG A 630 -1.18 12.04 12.75
N ALA A 631 -1.67 12.22 11.52
CA ALA A 631 -3.09 12.28 11.23
C ALA A 631 -3.80 10.94 11.48
N TYR A 632 -3.15 9.81 11.14
CA TYR A 632 -3.63 8.46 11.43
C TYR A 632 -3.75 8.22 12.94
N GLN A 633 -2.68 8.47 13.68
CA GLN A 633 -2.61 8.25 15.13
C GLN A 633 -3.71 9.04 15.87
N LEU A 634 -3.89 10.30 15.50
CA LEU A 634 -4.90 11.18 16.08
C LEU A 634 -6.32 10.79 15.65
N GLY A 635 -6.53 10.42 14.39
CA GLY A 635 -7.83 10.00 13.90
C GLY A 635 -8.34 8.74 14.60
N VAL A 636 -7.45 7.77 14.81
CA VAL A 636 -7.73 6.56 15.61
C VAL A 636 -8.02 6.92 17.07
N GLN A 637 -7.23 7.83 17.66
CA GLN A 637 -7.47 8.31 19.02
C GLN A 637 -8.88 8.89 19.17
N ARG A 638 -9.29 9.79 18.28
CA ARG A 638 -10.64 10.38 18.27
C ARG A 638 -11.73 9.35 18.11
N LEU A 639 -11.53 8.39 17.21
CA LEU A 639 -12.52 7.35 16.95
C LEU A 639 -12.82 6.54 18.22
N VAL A 640 -11.78 6.12 18.95
CA VAL A 640 -11.96 5.34 20.19
C VAL A 640 -12.46 6.22 21.35
N GLU A 641 -11.86 7.40 21.53
CA GLU A 641 -12.22 8.33 22.61
C GLU A 641 -13.60 9.00 22.41
N SER A 642 -14.26 8.82 21.27
CA SER A 642 -15.66 9.19 21.08
C SER A 642 -16.63 8.45 22.01
N GLY A 643 -16.19 7.33 22.61
CA GLY A 643 -17.01 6.46 23.44
C GLY A 643 -17.97 5.55 22.66
N ARG A 644 -17.94 5.57 21.32
CA ARG A 644 -18.81 4.77 20.42
C ARG A 644 -18.82 3.27 20.75
N TYR A 645 -17.69 2.73 21.21
CA TYR A 645 -17.51 1.30 21.50
C TYR A 645 -17.63 0.95 22.99
N ASP A 646 -17.95 1.93 23.84
CA ASP A 646 -18.06 1.75 25.29
C ASP A 646 -19.53 1.80 25.76
N THR A 647 -20.43 1.37 24.88
CA THR A 647 -21.89 1.40 25.09
C THR A 647 -22.42 0.20 25.89
N HIS A 648 -21.60 -0.83 26.12
CA HIS A 648 -21.98 -2.07 26.79
C HIS A 648 -20.90 -2.54 27.78
N GLU A 649 -21.29 -3.30 28.81
CA GLU A 649 -20.34 -3.86 29.79
C GLU A 649 -19.48 -4.98 29.24
N ASN A 650 -19.82 -5.57 28.10
CA ASN A 650 -19.15 -6.76 27.56
C ASN A 650 -18.25 -6.46 26.35
N PHE A 651 -18.01 -5.19 26.03
CA PHE A 651 -17.16 -4.78 24.91
C PHE A 651 -16.46 -3.46 25.22
N THR A 652 -15.19 -3.33 24.84
CA THR A 652 -14.46 -2.04 24.85
C THR A 652 -13.27 -2.11 23.89
N VAL A 653 -12.85 -0.95 23.38
CA VAL A 653 -11.65 -0.81 22.55
C VAL A 653 -10.63 0.00 23.34
N VAL A 654 -9.39 -0.49 23.43
CA VAL A 654 -8.29 0.18 24.15
C VAL A 654 -7.11 0.39 23.20
N ILE A 655 -6.68 1.64 23.06
CA ILE A 655 -5.49 1.98 22.27
C ILE A 655 -4.22 1.60 23.03
N GLN A 656 -3.27 0.97 22.34
CA GLN A 656 -1.89 0.74 22.81
C GLN A 656 -0.93 1.65 22.00
N PRO A 657 -0.45 2.76 22.57
CA PRO A 657 0.28 3.78 21.82
C PRO A 657 1.79 3.56 21.74
N PHE A 658 2.35 2.49 22.31
CA PHE A 658 3.81 2.33 22.46
C PHE A 658 4.61 2.35 21.13
N LEU A 659 3.97 2.12 19.98
CA LEU A 659 4.61 2.24 18.66
C LEU A 659 4.58 3.66 18.05
N GLN A 660 3.96 4.64 18.73
CA GLN A 660 3.87 6.02 18.23
C GLN A 660 5.24 6.68 18.12
N ASN A 661 6.15 6.38 19.05
CA ASN A 661 7.53 6.85 19.05
C ASN A 661 8.49 5.66 19.19
N LEU A 662 8.72 4.95 18.09
CA LEU A 662 9.69 3.85 18.04
C LEU A 662 11.11 4.41 18.03
N THR A 663 11.97 3.95 18.95
CA THR A 663 13.39 4.26 18.97
C THR A 663 14.23 3.01 18.77
N ILE A 664 15.23 3.10 17.88
CA ILE A 664 16.26 2.07 17.72
C ILE A 664 17.55 2.67 18.26
N SER A 665 17.95 2.26 19.46
CA SER A 665 19.16 2.78 20.08
C SER A 665 20.42 2.30 19.35
N LEU A 666 21.45 3.16 19.36
CA LEU A 666 22.76 2.84 18.81
C LEU A 666 23.54 1.94 19.78
N GLY A 667 24.20 0.93 19.23
CA GLY A 667 25.13 0.07 19.95
C GLY A 667 26.38 0.81 20.43
N GLN A 668 27.26 0.09 21.11
CA GLN A 668 28.54 0.63 21.61
C GLN A 668 29.49 1.09 20.48
N ASP A 669 29.28 0.56 19.28
CA ASP A 669 29.98 0.92 18.04
C ASP A 669 29.38 2.16 17.35
N GLY A 670 28.27 2.71 17.86
CA GLY A 670 27.59 3.87 17.29
C GLY A 670 26.63 3.54 16.16
N HIS A 671 26.35 2.26 15.88
CA HIS A 671 25.46 1.81 14.81
C HIS A 671 24.19 1.15 15.36
N PRO A 672 23.05 1.19 14.65
CA PRO A 672 21.83 0.49 15.06
C PRO A 672 22.03 -1.04 15.19
N ASP A 673 21.51 -1.66 16.24
CA ASP A 673 21.57 -3.13 16.41
C ASP A 673 20.56 -3.85 15.51
N VAL A 674 21.01 -4.27 14.32
CA VAL A 674 20.20 -5.02 13.35
C VAL A 674 19.79 -6.43 13.80
N SER A 675 20.32 -6.96 14.91
CA SER A 675 19.93 -8.30 15.39
C SER A 675 18.46 -8.40 15.82
N TYR A 676 17.80 -7.25 16.01
CA TYR A 676 16.36 -7.18 16.27
C TYR A 676 15.49 -7.19 15.01
N PHE A 677 16.09 -7.18 13.83
CA PHE A 677 15.41 -7.21 12.54
C PHE A 677 15.78 -8.46 11.75
N SER A 678 14.88 -8.85 10.85
CA SER A 678 15.14 -9.88 9.85
C SER A 678 16.17 -9.38 8.83
N PRO A 679 16.68 -10.23 7.93
CA PRO A 679 17.66 -9.85 6.92
C PRO A 679 17.24 -8.67 6.01
N ASP A 680 15.95 -8.32 5.96
CA ASP A 680 15.47 -7.13 5.23
C ASP A 680 15.56 -5.82 5.99
N CYS A 681 15.89 -5.84 7.28
CA CYS A 681 15.91 -4.68 8.17
C CYS A 681 14.59 -3.91 8.31
N LEU A 682 13.47 -4.46 7.84
CA LEU A 682 12.15 -3.85 7.97
C LEU A 682 11.29 -4.67 8.95
N HIS A 683 11.24 -5.98 8.75
CA HIS A 683 10.50 -6.88 9.63
C HIS A 683 11.33 -7.17 10.89
N PRO A 684 10.75 -7.20 12.09
CA PRO A 684 11.46 -7.60 13.29
C PRO A 684 11.86 -9.09 13.26
N SER A 685 13.02 -9.42 13.82
CA SER A 685 13.43 -10.81 14.06
C SER A 685 12.69 -11.40 15.27
N GLN A 686 12.95 -12.67 15.61
CA GLN A 686 12.45 -13.28 16.85
C GLN A 686 12.80 -12.46 18.10
N LYS A 687 13.98 -11.84 18.12
CA LYS A 687 14.41 -10.92 19.19
C LYS A 687 13.52 -9.68 19.24
N GLY A 688 13.24 -9.06 18.10
CA GLY A 688 12.35 -7.89 17.99
C GLY A 688 10.89 -8.22 18.35
N HIS A 689 10.35 -9.33 17.86
CA HIS A 689 9.01 -9.80 18.23
C HIS A 689 8.87 -10.08 19.73
N SER A 690 9.91 -10.61 20.37
CA SER A 690 9.89 -10.82 21.83
C SER A 690 9.77 -9.49 22.59
N GLN A 691 10.43 -8.43 22.13
CA GLN A 691 10.31 -7.10 22.73
C GLN A 691 8.94 -6.46 22.49
N LEU A 692 8.39 -6.61 21.29
CA LEU A 692 7.02 -6.16 20.98
C LEU A 692 5.98 -6.83 21.87
N ALA A 693 6.12 -8.14 22.13
CA ALA A 693 5.22 -8.88 23.02
C ALA A 693 5.30 -8.36 24.48
N ARG A 694 6.51 -8.06 24.98
CA ARG A 694 6.72 -7.46 26.31
C ARG A 694 6.10 -6.07 26.41
N ALA A 695 6.32 -5.22 25.39
CA ALA A 695 5.75 -3.88 25.33
C ALA A 695 4.22 -3.91 25.29
N LEU A 696 3.62 -4.81 24.50
CA LEU A 696 2.17 -4.99 24.44
C LEU A 696 1.60 -5.37 25.80
N TRP A 697 2.19 -6.38 26.45
CA TRP A 697 1.75 -6.86 27.75
C TRP A 697 1.78 -5.74 28.79
N ASN A 698 2.92 -5.06 28.92
CA ASN A 698 3.08 -3.95 29.88
C ASN A 698 2.10 -2.81 29.57
N ALA A 699 1.92 -2.46 28.30
CA ALA A 699 0.93 -1.47 27.89
C ALA A 699 -0.49 -1.87 28.31
N MET A 700 -0.89 -3.13 28.15
CA MET A 700 -2.22 -3.62 28.51
C MET A 700 -2.55 -3.53 30.01
N ILE A 701 -1.55 -3.50 30.90
CA ILE A 701 -1.72 -3.40 32.35
C ILE A 701 -1.43 -2.01 32.93
N GLN A 702 -0.92 -1.09 32.10
CA GLN A 702 -0.78 0.34 32.40
C GLN A 702 -2.12 1.10 32.28
N PRO A 703 -2.46 1.97 33.25
CA PRO A 703 -3.71 2.74 33.21
C PRO A 703 -3.86 3.57 31.92
N VAL A 704 -5.08 3.63 31.40
CA VAL A 704 -5.42 4.51 30.26
C VAL A 704 -5.12 5.97 30.66
N GLY A 705 -4.44 6.71 29.79
CA GLY A 705 -3.87 8.04 30.05
C GLY A 705 -2.46 8.05 30.64
N GLN A 706 -1.92 6.88 31.03
CA GLN A 706 -0.54 6.70 31.51
C GLN A 706 0.23 5.64 30.72
N LYS A 707 -0.34 5.15 29.61
CA LYS A 707 0.32 4.18 28.73
C LYS A 707 1.51 4.85 28.06
N ALA A 708 2.66 4.18 28.03
CA ALA A 708 3.81 4.65 27.28
C ALA A 708 3.48 4.78 25.78
N ASP A 709 3.82 5.92 25.20
CA ASP A 709 3.71 6.24 23.78
C ASP A 709 5.03 6.03 23.02
N SER A 710 6.06 5.58 23.72
CA SER A 710 7.40 5.33 23.20
C SER A 710 7.86 3.92 23.52
N PHE A 711 8.66 3.36 22.63
CA PHE A 711 9.20 2.02 22.72
C PHE A 711 10.62 1.98 22.19
N ASP A 712 11.57 1.70 23.07
CA ASP A 712 12.94 1.37 22.70
C ASP A 712 13.07 -0.13 22.49
N LEU A 713 13.32 -0.49 21.23
CA LEU A 713 13.42 -1.87 20.80
C LEU A 713 14.60 -2.62 21.45
N THR A 714 15.60 -1.89 21.95
CA THR A 714 16.81 -2.43 22.59
C THR A 714 16.73 -2.46 24.12
N ALA A 715 15.67 -1.90 24.71
CA ALA A 715 15.55 -1.81 26.16
C ALA A 715 15.42 -3.19 26.83
N ASP A 716 15.95 -3.27 28.05
CA ASP A 716 15.75 -4.44 28.91
C ASP A 716 14.36 -4.39 29.56
N ILE A 717 13.35 -4.80 28.79
CA ILE A 717 11.95 -4.78 29.23
C ILE A 717 11.66 -6.04 30.05
N VAL A 718 11.26 -5.83 31.30
CA VAL A 718 10.77 -6.89 32.20
C VAL A 718 9.24 -6.94 32.12
N LEU A 719 8.67 -8.15 32.17
CA LEU A 719 7.22 -8.34 32.19
C LEU A 719 6.65 -7.89 33.54
N ASP A 720 5.78 -6.89 33.50
CA ASP A 720 5.09 -6.36 34.68
C ASP A 720 3.96 -7.29 35.15
N CYS A 721 3.64 -7.22 36.44
CA CYS A 721 2.53 -7.98 37.03
C CYS A 721 1.34 -7.08 37.37
N PRO A 722 0.09 -7.54 37.16
CA PRO A 722 -1.08 -6.81 37.63
C PRO A 722 -1.00 -6.54 39.13
N ALA A 723 -1.20 -5.28 39.54
CA ALA A 723 -1.14 -4.92 40.95
C ALA A 723 -2.26 -5.60 41.76
N GLN A 724 -1.94 -6.06 42.97
CA GLN A 724 -2.89 -6.80 43.82
C GLN A 724 -4.16 -6.00 44.15
N THR A 725 -4.07 -4.67 44.24
CA THR A 725 -5.19 -3.77 44.48
C THR A 725 -6.00 -3.43 43.23
N LYS A 726 -5.46 -3.69 42.04
CA LYS A 726 -6.09 -3.42 40.74
C LYS A 726 -5.65 -4.48 39.71
N PRO A 727 -6.08 -5.74 39.84
CA PRO A 727 -5.53 -6.88 39.10
C PRO A 727 -6.07 -7.02 37.67
N PHE A 728 -6.64 -5.95 37.10
CA PHE A 728 -7.39 -5.99 35.85
C PHE A 728 -6.57 -5.52 34.65
N LEU A 729 -6.88 -6.07 33.48
CA LEU A 729 -6.51 -5.47 32.20
C LEU A 729 -7.11 -4.05 32.12
N ARG A 730 -6.31 -3.08 31.68
CA ARG A 730 -6.66 -1.66 31.83
C ARG A 730 -7.58 -1.18 30.72
N THR A 731 -8.71 -0.66 31.15
CA THR A 731 -9.74 -0.02 30.32
C THR A 731 -9.94 1.41 30.79
N TYR A 732 -10.65 2.24 30.03
CA TYR A 732 -10.90 3.64 30.43
C TYR A 732 -11.53 3.70 31.83
N ARG A 733 -12.54 2.85 32.08
CA ARG A 733 -13.30 2.85 33.33
C ARG A 733 -12.49 2.45 34.55
N ASN A 734 -11.76 1.34 34.50
CA ASN A 734 -10.95 0.88 35.64
C ASN A 734 -9.63 1.65 35.80
N SER A 735 -9.33 2.56 34.87
CA SER A 735 -8.25 3.55 34.96
C SER A 735 -8.73 4.89 35.51
N ASN A 736 -10.04 5.06 35.73
CA ASN A 736 -10.67 6.35 36.05
C ASN A 736 -10.37 7.43 35.00
N TYR A 737 -10.24 7.02 33.74
CA TYR A 737 -10.02 7.89 32.60
C TYR A 737 -11.37 8.29 32.04
N THR A 738 -11.61 9.59 31.93
CA THR A 738 -12.81 10.15 31.31
C THR A 738 -12.41 10.67 29.94
N TYR A 739 -13.06 10.19 28.89
CA TYR A 739 -12.87 10.77 27.57
C TYR A 739 -13.22 12.26 27.61
N LEU A 740 -12.45 13.10 26.92
CA LEU A 740 -12.86 14.48 26.74
C LEU A 740 -14.22 14.46 26.04
N PRO A 741 -15.27 15.08 26.62
CA PRO A 741 -16.61 14.98 26.08
C PRO A 741 -16.64 15.55 24.67
N VAL A 742 -16.78 14.68 23.68
CA VAL A 742 -17.36 15.06 22.40
C VAL A 742 -18.87 15.00 22.63
N GLU A 743 -19.43 16.04 23.27
CA GLU A 743 -20.88 16.16 23.37
C GLU A 743 -21.47 16.40 21.98
N PRO A 744 -22.32 15.49 21.45
CA PRO A 744 -23.24 15.83 20.39
C PRO A 744 -24.29 16.73 21.05
N THR A 745 -24.15 18.04 20.86
CA THR A 745 -25.12 19.02 21.31
C THR A 745 -26.33 18.97 20.37
N ASP A 746 -27.27 18.07 20.68
CA ASP A 746 -28.61 18.02 20.09
C ASP A 746 -29.58 19.05 20.73
N GLU A 747 -29.07 19.98 21.55
CA GLU A 747 -29.82 21.15 21.97
C GLU A 747 -29.26 22.42 21.31
N PRO A 748 -30.10 23.31 20.76
CA PRO A 748 -29.64 24.58 20.22
C PRO A 748 -29.16 25.46 21.37
N THR A 749 -27.85 25.42 21.64
CA THR A 749 -27.21 26.55 22.30
C THR A 749 -27.29 27.73 21.34
N GLU A 750 -28.21 28.67 21.59
CA GLU A 750 -28.21 29.99 20.93
C GLU A 750 -26.90 30.78 21.20
N ASN A 751 -26.06 30.25 22.10
CA ASN A 751 -24.78 30.78 22.54
C ASN A 751 -23.60 29.87 22.13
N TRP A 752 -22.91 30.23 21.04
CA TRP A 752 -21.68 29.59 20.55
C TRP A 752 -20.40 30.27 21.08
N GLY A 753 -20.46 30.78 22.30
CA GLY A 753 -19.32 31.38 22.98
C GLY A 753 -18.42 30.36 23.67
N SER A 754 -17.26 30.82 24.12
CA SER A 754 -16.25 30.04 24.82
C SER A 754 -15.90 30.68 26.16
N ASP A 755 -15.26 29.90 27.02
CA ASP A 755 -14.76 30.33 28.32
C ASP A 755 -13.22 30.31 28.27
N LEU A 756 -12.59 31.40 28.71
CA LEU A 756 -11.14 31.54 28.73
C LEU A 756 -10.71 32.15 30.06
N SER A 757 -10.19 31.30 30.95
CA SER A 757 -9.77 31.68 32.30
C SER A 757 -8.25 31.59 32.44
N CYS A 758 -7.54 32.62 31.96
CA CYS A 758 -6.08 32.69 32.10
C CYS A 758 -5.67 33.38 33.41
N SER A 759 -4.74 32.79 34.16
CA SER A 759 -4.13 33.43 35.33
C SER A 759 -3.43 34.72 34.89
N GLY A 760 -3.84 35.86 35.47
CA GLY A 760 -3.62 37.23 34.97
C GLY A 760 -2.29 37.47 34.25
N GLN A 761 -2.30 37.36 32.92
CA GLN A 761 -1.24 37.89 32.06
C GLN A 761 -1.42 39.41 32.00
N THR A 762 -0.63 40.11 32.80
CA THR A 762 -0.53 41.57 32.72
C THR A 762 0.20 41.97 31.43
N SER A 763 -0.18 43.14 30.89
CA SER A 763 0.48 43.76 29.75
C SER A 763 2.01 43.72 29.89
N SER A 764 2.74 43.56 28.79
CA SER A 764 4.20 43.65 28.81
C SER A 764 4.63 44.94 29.51
N SER A 765 5.65 44.88 30.38
CA SER A 765 6.17 46.06 31.11
C SER A 765 6.65 47.17 30.17
N ARG A 766 6.98 46.80 28.93
CA ARG A 766 7.24 47.68 27.79
C ARG A 766 6.66 47.04 26.54
N VAL A 767 6.07 47.85 25.65
CA VAL A 767 5.60 47.40 24.33
C VAL A 767 6.79 46.78 23.56
N PRO A 768 6.68 45.52 23.08
CA PRO A 768 7.79 44.87 22.39
C PRO A 768 8.10 45.57 21.07
N THR A 769 9.38 45.57 20.67
CA THR A 769 9.82 46.07 19.37
C THR A 769 9.98 44.95 18.34
N SER A 770 10.05 43.70 18.80
CA SER A 770 10.18 42.51 17.96
C SER A 770 8.91 41.69 17.99
N VAL A 771 8.48 41.21 16.82
CA VAL A 771 7.30 40.37 16.63
C VAL A 771 7.45 39.02 17.32
N HIS A 772 8.69 38.54 17.46
CA HIS A 772 9.03 37.28 18.14
C HIS A 772 8.83 37.34 19.66
N LYS A 773 8.55 38.53 20.21
CA LYS A 773 8.24 38.77 21.63
C LYS A 773 6.82 39.32 21.83
N LEU A 774 5.98 39.23 20.79
CA LEU A 774 4.63 39.79 20.80
C LEU A 774 3.68 38.93 21.64
N ARG A 775 3.05 39.53 22.66
CA ARG A 775 2.01 38.87 23.46
C ARG A 775 0.61 39.29 22.99
N PRO A 776 -0.44 38.50 23.27
CA PRO A 776 -1.81 38.88 22.93
C PRO A 776 -2.25 40.27 23.46
N ALA A 777 -1.81 40.64 24.66
CA ALA A 777 -2.14 41.94 25.27
C ALA A 777 -1.48 43.15 24.56
N ASP A 778 -0.41 42.93 23.79
CA ASP A 778 0.34 43.98 23.10
C ASP A 778 -0.33 44.42 21.78
N ILE A 779 -1.23 43.59 21.23
CA ILE A 779 -1.94 43.85 19.98
C ILE A 779 -2.96 44.97 20.19
N LYS A 780 -2.91 46.01 19.37
CA LYS A 780 -3.80 47.18 19.47
C LYS A 780 -4.83 47.22 18.35
N ALA A 781 -4.48 46.75 17.17
CA ALA A 781 -5.38 46.72 16.02
C ALA A 781 -5.49 45.32 15.42
N VAL A 782 -6.67 44.98 14.93
CA VAL A 782 -6.90 43.80 14.08
C VAL A 782 -7.37 44.23 12.70
N GLY A 783 -6.97 43.51 11.66
CA GLY A 783 -7.38 43.71 10.27
C GLY A 783 -7.60 42.37 9.57
N ALA A 784 -8.41 42.34 8.52
CA ALA A 784 -8.62 41.11 7.76
C ALA A 784 -8.84 41.35 6.27
N LEU A 785 -8.26 40.45 5.48
CA LEU A 785 -8.28 40.40 4.02
C LEU A 785 -8.87 39.05 3.61
N GLY A 786 -9.75 39.01 2.62
CA GLY A 786 -10.33 37.74 2.18
C GLY A 786 -11.61 37.83 1.36
N ASP A 787 -12.36 36.74 1.39
CA ASP A 787 -13.60 36.54 0.65
C ASP A 787 -14.86 36.56 1.55
N SER A 788 -15.94 35.91 1.10
CA SER A 788 -17.21 35.82 1.81
C SER A 788 -17.07 35.18 3.19
N LEU A 789 -16.16 34.21 3.38
CA LEU A 789 -15.93 33.58 4.68
C LEU A 789 -15.33 34.56 5.69
N THR A 790 -14.46 35.46 5.23
CA THR A 790 -13.86 36.52 6.05
C THR A 790 -14.85 37.67 6.32
N THR A 791 -15.85 37.86 5.46
CA THR A 791 -16.96 38.79 5.74
C THR A 791 -18.03 38.25 6.69
N GLY A 792 -18.04 36.93 6.97
CA GLY A 792 -19.04 36.30 7.84
C GLY A 792 -20.38 35.98 7.15
N VAL A 793 -20.38 35.68 5.84
CA VAL A 793 -21.58 35.19 5.14
C VAL A 793 -22.02 33.86 5.74
N GLY A 794 -23.33 33.66 5.95
CA GLY A 794 -23.86 32.42 6.54
C GLY A 794 -23.80 32.36 8.08
N ALA A 795 -23.20 33.36 8.74
CA ALA A 795 -23.20 33.44 10.20
C ALA A 795 -24.59 33.74 10.81
N SER A 796 -25.55 34.20 10.00
CA SER A 796 -26.97 34.32 10.38
C SER A 796 -27.79 33.32 9.58
N GLU A 797 -28.63 32.54 10.26
CA GLU A 797 -29.39 31.43 9.66
C GLU A 797 -30.45 31.87 8.63
N THR A 798 -30.81 33.15 8.62
CA THR A 798 -31.92 33.67 7.79
C THR A 798 -31.49 34.43 6.53
N ASP A 799 -30.20 34.73 6.37
CA ASP A 799 -29.69 35.55 5.26
C ASP A 799 -28.31 35.10 4.77
N LEU A 800 -28.26 34.57 3.55
CA LEU A 800 -27.07 34.05 2.87
C LEU A 800 -26.38 35.08 1.96
N HIS A 801 -26.92 36.28 1.81
CA HIS A 801 -26.36 37.32 0.94
C HIS A 801 -25.64 38.42 1.73
N THR A 802 -26.03 38.62 2.99
CA THR A 802 -25.41 39.60 3.86
C THR A 802 -24.15 39.03 4.53
N GLY A 803 -23.02 39.73 4.36
CA GLY A 803 -21.82 39.48 5.16
C GLY A 803 -22.00 40.03 6.57
N TRP A 804 -22.27 39.15 7.54
CA TRP A 804 -22.42 39.51 8.95
C TRP A 804 -21.04 39.74 9.59
N ARG A 805 -20.39 40.85 9.20
CA ARG A 805 -19.00 41.16 9.54
C ARG A 805 -18.74 41.13 11.05
N GLY A 806 -19.70 41.53 11.87
CA GLY A 806 -19.61 41.46 13.33
C GLY A 806 -19.50 40.05 13.91
N LEU A 807 -19.93 39.02 13.16
CA LEU A 807 -19.86 37.60 13.53
C LEU A 807 -18.72 36.85 12.83
N SER A 808 -17.93 37.52 11.98
CA SER A 808 -16.80 36.90 11.28
C SER A 808 -15.81 36.30 12.27
N TRP A 809 -15.43 35.04 12.04
CA TRP A 809 -14.53 34.28 12.90
C TRP A 809 -13.17 34.97 13.13
N SER A 810 -12.63 35.64 12.11
CA SER A 810 -11.29 36.22 12.13
C SER A 810 -11.23 37.68 12.58
N ILE A 811 -12.34 38.44 12.49
CA ILE A 811 -12.35 39.89 12.78
C ILE A 811 -13.68 40.46 13.33
N GLY A 812 -14.71 39.64 13.53
CA GLY A 812 -15.95 40.09 14.15
C GLY A 812 -15.79 40.39 15.64
N GLY A 813 -16.48 41.41 16.15
CA GLY A 813 -16.47 41.79 17.57
C GLY A 813 -17.84 41.94 18.20
N ASP A 814 -18.90 41.43 17.57
CA ASP A 814 -20.24 41.40 18.16
C ASP A 814 -20.27 40.45 19.38
N GLY A 815 -21.05 40.82 20.39
CA GLY A 815 -21.13 40.09 21.66
C GLY A 815 -19.83 40.12 22.48
N THR A 816 -19.70 39.14 23.37
CA THR A 816 -18.49 38.81 24.14
C THR A 816 -18.02 37.39 23.81
N LEU A 817 -16.81 37.02 24.22
CA LEU A 817 -16.28 35.66 24.07
C LEU A 817 -17.27 34.60 24.58
N GLU A 818 -17.89 34.85 25.72
CA GLU A 818 -18.84 33.94 26.38
C GLU A 818 -20.15 33.73 25.59
N THR A 819 -20.43 34.61 24.62
CA THR A 819 -21.66 34.62 23.80
C THR A 819 -21.43 34.32 22.32
N GLN A 820 -20.22 34.63 21.83
CA GLN A 820 -19.80 34.47 20.46
C GLN A 820 -18.28 34.39 20.40
N THR A 821 -17.74 33.26 19.95
CA THR A 821 -16.30 33.13 19.78
C THR A 821 -15.86 33.68 18.43
N THR A 822 -14.98 34.68 18.48
CA THR A 822 -14.25 35.26 17.36
C THR A 822 -12.83 35.59 17.85
N LEU A 823 -11.88 35.72 16.92
CA LEU A 823 -10.51 36.09 17.29
C LEU A 823 -10.45 37.43 18.07
N PRO A 824 -11.15 38.51 17.67
CA PRO A 824 -11.20 39.73 18.49
C PRO A 824 -11.84 39.54 19.87
N ASN A 825 -12.86 38.68 19.99
CA ASN A 825 -13.51 38.42 21.28
C ASN A 825 -12.56 37.71 22.26
N ILE A 826 -11.71 36.81 21.74
CA ILE A 826 -10.61 36.20 22.51
C ILE A 826 -9.58 37.26 22.89
N LEU A 827 -9.09 38.04 21.93
CA LEU A 827 -8.05 39.07 22.16
C LEU A 827 -8.49 40.15 23.15
N ARG A 828 -9.78 40.52 23.18
CA ARG A 828 -10.33 41.49 24.14
C ARG A 828 -10.26 41.03 25.59
N LYS A 829 -10.06 39.74 25.86
CA LYS A 829 -9.75 39.24 27.22
C LYS A 829 -8.37 39.66 27.70
N PHE A 830 -7.44 39.89 26.78
CA PHE A 830 -6.08 40.33 27.08
C PHE A 830 -5.90 41.84 26.91
N ASN A 831 -6.57 42.44 25.91
CA ASN A 831 -6.58 43.89 25.69
C ASN A 831 -8.00 44.40 25.40
N PRO A 832 -8.71 44.97 26.40
CA PRO A 832 -10.07 45.47 26.21
C PRO A 832 -10.15 46.70 25.28
N ASN A 833 -9.01 47.37 25.01
CA ASN A 833 -8.92 48.53 24.11
C ASN A 833 -8.58 48.15 22.66
N LEU A 834 -8.76 46.89 22.28
CA LEU A 834 -8.55 46.43 20.90
C LEU A 834 -9.41 47.25 19.92
N PHE A 835 -8.84 47.63 18.77
CA PHE A 835 -9.51 48.40 17.74
C PHE A 835 -9.48 47.68 16.37
N GLY A 836 -10.33 48.08 15.44
CA GLY A 836 -10.33 47.58 14.05
C GLY A 836 -11.24 46.39 13.77
N PHE A 837 -11.79 45.74 14.80
CA PHE A 837 -12.78 44.67 14.60
C PHE A 837 -14.09 45.21 14.00
N SER A 838 -14.79 44.37 13.24
CA SER A 838 -16.09 44.70 12.67
C SER A 838 -17.24 44.47 13.65
N THR A 839 -18.33 45.21 13.51
CA THR A 839 -19.59 45.00 14.21
C THR A 839 -20.78 45.01 13.25
N GLY A 840 -21.89 44.36 13.59
CA GLY A 840 -23.08 44.31 12.74
C GLY A 840 -22.82 43.81 11.31
N SER A 841 -23.60 44.30 10.34
CA SER A 841 -23.55 43.86 8.94
C SER A 841 -23.29 44.98 7.92
N SER A 842 -23.23 46.24 8.36
CA SER A 842 -23.07 47.39 7.46
C SER A 842 -21.61 47.60 7.02
N LYS A 843 -21.40 48.31 5.91
CA LYS A 843 -20.04 48.69 5.49
C LYS A 843 -19.42 49.72 6.43
N GLU A 844 -20.24 50.60 7.00
CA GLU A 844 -19.83 51.64 7.94
C GLU A 844 -19.32 51.05 9.26
N THR A 845 -19.73 49.83 9.59
CA THR A 845 -19.33 49.08 10.79
C THR A 845 -18.31 47.98 10.48
N ALA A 846 -17.72 47.97 9.28
CA ALA A 846 -16.74 46.96 8.87
C ALA A 846 -15.39 47.10 9.59
N GLY A 847 -15.10 48.23 10.23
CA GLY A 847 -13.80 48.47 10.87
C GLY A 847 -12.66 48.32 9.86
N PHE A 848 -11.71 47.43 10.14
CA PHE A 848 -10.60 47.06 9.25
C PHE A 848 -10.81 45.69 8.59
N ASN A 849 -12.06 45.22 8.50
CA ASN A 849 -12.44 44.11 7.65
C ASN A 849 -12.71 44.61 6.23
N VAL A 850 -11.71 44.51 5.36
CA VAL A 850 -11.77 44.92 3.95
C VAL A 850 -12.06 43.74 3.01
N ALA A 851 -12.41 42.57 3.56
CA ALA A 851 -12.81 41.41 2.77
C ALA A 851 -14.07 41.68 1.96
N GLN A 852 -14.20 40.99 0.83
CA GLN A 852 -15.31 41.17 -0.11
C GLN A 852 -15.85 39.81 -0.57
N GLY A 853 -17.18 39.66 -0.56
CA GLY A 853 -17.82 38.46 -1.11
C GLY A 853 -17.46 38.23 -2.58
N GLY A 854 -17.16 36.99 -2.95
CA GLY A 854 -16.72 36.61 -4.29
C GLY A 854 -15.28 36.99 -4.65
N ALA A 855 -14.50 37.52 -3.70
CA ALA A 855 -13.08 37.83 -3.94
C ALA A 855 -12.26 36.55 -4.22
N THR A 856 -11.28 36.71 -5.10
CA THR A 856 -10.23 35.72 -5.41
C THR A 856 -8.88 36.27 -4.94
N ALA A 857 -7.80 35.49 -5.03
CA ALA A 857 -6.47 35.97 -4.64
C ALA A 857 -6.05 37.24 -5.39
N ARG A 858 -6.50 37.43 -6.64
CA ARG A 858 -6.30 38.65 -7.45
C ARG A 858 -6.74 39.94 -6.76
N ASN A 859 -7.74 39.87 -5.89
CA ASN A 859 -8.30 41.04 -5.21
C ASN A 859 -7.51 41.45 -3.97
N LEU A 860 -6.65 40.57 -3.43
CA LEU A 860 -5.98 40.79 -2.15
C LEU A 860 -5.12 42.04 -2.11
N SER A 861 -4.36 42.34 -3.17
CA SER A 861 -3.45 43.49 -3.16
C SER A 861 -4.22 44.82 -3.05
N ALA A 862 -5.39 44.91 -3.71
CA ALA A 862 -6.27 46.07 -3.59
C ALA A 862 -6.87 46.17 -2.18
N GLN A 863 -7.31 45.05 -1.59
CA GLN A 863 -7.77 45.03 -0.21
C GLN A 863 -6.65 45.45 0.77
N ALA A 864 -5.41 45.01 0.54
CA ALA A 864 -4.28 45.38 1.39
C ALA A 864 -3.94 46.88 1.29
N GLN A 865 -4.01 47.47 0.10
CA GLN A 865 -3.88 48.93 -0.08
C GLN A 865 -4.95 49.68 0.72
N GLU A 866 -6.21 49.28 0.58
CA GLU A 866 -7.32 49.87 1.34
C GLU A 866 -7.10 49.75 2.86
N LEU A 867 -6.68 48.57 3.33
CA LEU A 867 -6.38 48.33 4.74
C LEU A 867 -5.28 49.25 5.26
N VAL A 868 -4.18 49.40 4.50
CA VAL A 868 -3.06 50.29 4.84
C VAL A 868 -3.54 51.74 4.95
N GLU A 869 -4.34 52.22 3.99
CA GLU A 869 -4.87 53.59 3.98
C GLU A 869 -5.82 53.84 5.17
N LEU A 870 -6.70 52.88 5.47
CA LEU A 870 -7.59 52.94 6.62
C LEU A 870 -6.81 52.98 7.94
N MET A 871 -5.77 52.15 8.08
CA MET A 871 -4.92 52.15 9.26
C MET A 871 -4.12 53.46 9.40
N ARG A 872 -3.62 54.00 8.29
CA ARG A 872 -2.83 55.24 8.25
C ARG A 872 -3.65 56.49 8.57
N SER A 873 -4.90 56.53 8.11
CA SER A 873 -5.81 57.65 8.32
C SER A 873 -6.54 57.60 9.68
N SER A 874 -6.53 56.45 10.36
CA SER A 874 -7.20 56.30 11.66
C SER A 874 -6.49 57.08 12.77
N SER A 875 -7.23 57.98 13.42
CA SER A 875 -6.77 58.68 14.62
C SER A 875 -6.81 57.84 15.90
N LYS A 876 -7.34 56.60 15.83
CA LYS A 876 -7.54 55.71 16.98
C LYS A 876 -6.38 54.74 17.22
N ILE A 877 -5.47 54.61 16.24
CA ILE A 877 -4.26 53.81 16.37
C ILE A 877 -3.04 54.66 16.03
N ASN A 878 -1.92 54.42 16.70
CA ASN A 878 -0.64 54.96 16.27
C ASN A 878 -0.09 54.10 15.14
N PHE A 879 -0.20 54.59 13.90
CA PHE A 879 0.23 53.85 12.71
C PHE A 879 1.67 53.32 12.80
N LYS A 880 2.60 54.00 13.49
CA LYS A 880 4.00 53.53 13.61
C LYS A 880 4.25 52.62 14.80
N GLU A 881 3.64 52.92 15.95
CA GLU A 881 4.02 52.31 17.23
C GLU A 881 3.10 51.17 17.66
N ASP A 882 1.85 51.13 17.21
CA ASP A 882 0.90 50.11 17.66
C ASP A 882 1.08 48.79 16.89
N TRP A 883 0.98 47.66 17.59
CA TRP A 883 1.00 46.34 16.93
C TRP A 883 -0.32 46.02 16.24
N LYS A 884 -0.23 45.56 14.99
CA LYS A 884 -1.39 45.10 14.20
C LYS A 884 -1.32 43.58 13.98
N LEU A 885 -2.47 42.93 14.13
CA LEU A 885 -2.66 41.53 13.74
C LEU A 885 -3.55 41.49 12.50
N ILE A 886 -3.05 40.95 11.40
CA ILE A 886 -3.79 40.87 10.13
C ILE A 886 -4.06 39.41 9.79
N THR A 887 -5.31 39.07 9.48
CA THR A 887 -5.66 37.71 9.00
C THR A 887 -5.98 37.72 7.52
N VAL A 888 -5.32 36.84 6.77
CA VAL A 888 -5.51 36.65 5.32
C VAL A 888 -6.10 35.26 5.09
N PHE A 889 -7.29 35.20 4.49
CA PHE A 889 -7.91 33.95 4.08
C PHE A 889 -8.75 34.16 2.82
N VAL A 890 -8.29 33.57 1.71
CA VAL A 890 -8.93 33.59 0.39
C VAL A 890 -8.44 32.39 -0.41
N GLY A 891 -9.20 31.97 -1.42
CA GLY A 891 -8.79 30.93 -2.36
C GLY A 891 -9.90 29.94 -2.68
N GLY A 892 -11.01 29.97 -1.92
CA GLY A 892 -12.16 29.11 -2.18
C GLY A 892 -12.76 29.38 -3.55
N ASN A 893 -12.92 30.66 -3.91
CA ASN A 893 -13.41 31.06 -5.24
C ASN A 893 -12.44 30.67 -6.36
N ASP A 894 -11.13 30.80 -6.15
CA ASP A 894 -10.10 30.41 -7.11
C ASP A 894 -10.20 28.90 -7.41
N LEU A 895 -10.24 28.06 -6.38
CA LEU A 895 -10.35 26.61 -6.52
C LEU A 895 -11.70 26.19 -7.11
N CYS A 896 -12.80 26.82 -6.69
CA CYS A 896 -14.13 26.52 -7.21
C CYS A 896 -14.34 26.93 -8.68
N GLN A 897 -13.47 27.78 -9.24
CA GLN A 897 -13.52 28.25 -10.63
C GLN A 897 -12.36 27.74 -11.50
N TYR A 898 -11.37 27.04 -10.93
CA TYR A 898 -10.17 26.60 -11.63
C TYR A 898 -10.46 25.84 -12.94
N CYS A 899 -11.38 24.88 -12.91
CA CYS A 899 -11.74 24.08 -14.08
C CYS A 899 -12.35 24.92 -15.23
N LEU A 900 -12.80 26.15 -14.96
CA LEU A 900 -13.36 27.06 -15.96
C LEU A 900 -12.29 27.94 -16.61
N ASP A 901 -11.23 28.29 -15.88
CA ASP A 901 -10.08 29.06 -16.37
C ASP A 901 -8.80 28.72 -15.58
N LYS A 902 -8.13 27.65 -16.02
CA LYS A 902 -6.96 27.07 -15.34
C LYS A 902 -5.77 28.02 -15.28
N GLU A 903 -5.60 28.88 -16.28
CA GLU A 903 -4.50 29.85 -16.31
C GLU A 903 -4.72 30.94 -15.27
N THR A 904 -5.97 31.42 -15.18
CA THR A 904 -6.30 32.51 -14.27
C THR A 904 -6.20 32.13 -12.80
N TYR A 905 -6.67 30.93 -12.47
CA TYR A 905 -6.78 30.42 -11.09
C TYR A 905 -5.71 29.37 -10.75
N SER A 906 -4.60 29.33 -11.49
CA SER A 906 -3.50 28.40 -11.21
C SER A 906 -2.86 28.66 -9.85
N ALA A 907 -2.23 27.63 -9.26
CA ALA A 907 -1.49 27.77 -8.00
C ALA A 907 -0.43 28.88 -8.08
N GLN A 908 0.29 28.95 -9.21
CA GLN A 908 1.33 29.95 -9.44
C GLN A 908 0.77 31.39 -9.45
N LYS A 909 -0.42 31.60 -10.04
CA LYS A 909 -1.09 32.91 -9.98
C LYS A 909 -1.58 33.21 -8.57
N TYR A 910 -2.19 32.22 -7.91
CA TYR A 910 -2.66 32.34 -6.55
C TYR A 910 -1.54 32.75 -5.58
N VAL A 911 -0.41 32.03 -5.56
CA VAL A 911 0.74 32.35 -4.70
C VAL A 911 1.37 33.68 -5.09
N LYS A 912 1.39 34.03 -6.39
CA LYS A 912 1.92 35.32 -6.85
C LYS A 912 1.10 36.49 -6.31
N HIS A 913 -0.23 36.40 -6.36
CA HIS A 913 -1.09 37.45 -5.80
C HIS A 913 -0.99 37.55 -4.27
N LEU A 914 -0.82 36.42 -3.59
CA LEU A 914 -0.55 36.41 -2.15
C LEU A 914 0.81 37.06 -1.84
N GLN A 915 1.84 36.73 -2.61
CA GLN A 915 3.16 37.36 -2.51
C GLN A 915 3.08 38.88 -2.70
N ASP A 916 2.42 39.35 -3.77
CA ASP A 916 2.28 40.79 -4.05
C ASP A 916 1.57 41.52 -2.89
N THR A 917 0.62 40.84 -2.25
CA THR A 917 -0.10 41.35 -1.08
C THR A 917 0.80 41.42 0.16
N LEU A 918 1.55 40.35 0.45
CA LEU A 918 2.44 40.29 1.59
C LEU A 918 3.64 41.24 1.44
N ASP A 919 4.17 41.39 0.22
CA ASP A 919 5.21 42.36 -0.11
C ASP A 919 4.71 43.79 0.22
N LEU A 920 3.48 44.14 -0.18
CA LEU A 920 2.90 45.44 0.14
C LEU A 920 2.73 45.66 1.65
N LEU A 921 2.24 44.66 2.39
CA LEU A 921 2.14 44.75 3.85
C LEU A 921 3.53 44.87 4.52
N TYR A 922 4.51 44.15 3.99
CA TYR A 922 5.91 44.18 4.43
C TYR A 922 6.61 45.51 4.09
N GLU A 923 6.17 46.23 3.08
CA GLU A 923 6.74 47.55 2.74
C GLU A 923 6.07 48.67 3.52
N GLU A 924 4.73 48.64 3.64
CA GLU A 924 3.95 49.80 4.07
C GLU A 924 3.59 49.81 5.55
N LEU A 925 3.52 48.64 6.22
CA LEU A 925 3.09 48.54 7.61
C LEU A 925 4.24 48.27 8.60
N PRO A 926 4.41 49.11 9.63
CA PRO A 926 5.27 48.82 10.77
C PRO A 926 4.54 47.98 11.83
N ARG A 927 5.28 47.14 12.56
CA ARG A 927 4.80 46.33 13.70
C ARG A 927 3.58 45.47 13.37
N VAL A 928 3.78 44.43 12.56
CA VAL A 928 2.70 43.55 12.08
C VAL A 928 2.98 42.08 12.33
N PHE A 929 1.95 41.37 12.77
CA PHE A 929 1.86 39.91 12.69
C PHE A 929 0.77 39.56 11.67
N VAL A 930 1.10 38.75 10.66
CA VAL A 930 0.17 38.32 9.63
C VAL A 930 -0.12 36.82 9.79
N ASN A 931 -1.38 36.47 10.04
CA ASN A 931 -1.90 35.12 9.90
C ASN A 931 -2.21 34.87 8.42
N VAL A 932 -1.55 33.89 7.82
CA VAL A 932 -1.87 33.37 6.48
C VAL A 932 -2.55 32.03 6.68
N VAL A 933 -3.87 32.00 6.55
CA VAL A 933 -4.64 30.79 6.81
C VAL A 933 -4.63 29.92 5.57
N GLU A 934 -4.24 28.66 5.73
CA GLU A 934 -4.09 27.73 4.62
C GLU A 934 -5.45 27.29 4.08
N MET A 935 -5.53 27.04 2.76
CA MET A 935 -6.77 26.64 2.12
C MET A 935 -7.22 25.24 2.55
N LEU A 936 -8.52 25.09 2.82
CA LEU A 936 -9.14 23.81 3.15
C LEU A 936 -9.18 22.87 1.95
N GLU A 937 -9.25 21.57 2.24
CA GLU A 937 -9.43 20.50 1.26
C GLU A 937 -10.91 20.45 0.84
N LEU A 938 -11.22 20.96 -0.37
CA LEU A 938 -12.60 21.14 -0.83
C LEU A 938 -13.29 19.85 -1.29
N SER A 939 -12.56 18.73 -1.41
CA SER A 939 -13.15 17.42 -1.74
C SER A 939 -14.15 16.95 -0.70
N VAL A 940 -14.08 17.46 0.54
CA VAL A 940 -15.05 17.22 1.62
C VAL A 940 -16.49 17.64 1.25
N LEU A 941 -16.65 18.65 0.37
CA LEU A 941 -17.97 19.11 -0.07
C LEU A 941 -18.78 18.01 -0.77
N ARG A 942 -18.11 17.03 -1.37
CA ARG A 942 -18.76 15.87 -2.00
C ARG A 942 -19.48 14.99 -0.99
N GLN A 943 -18.91 14.81 0.21
CA GLN A 943 -19.55 14.03 1.28
C GLN A 943 -20.80 14.74 1.80
N ILE A 944 -20.74 16.08 1.93
CA ILE A 944 -21.90 16.91 2.29
C ILE A 944 -22.99 16.77 1.23
N ALA A 945 -22.64 16.91 -0.06
CA ALA A 945 -23.57 16.76 -1.17
C ALA A 945 -24.22 15.36 -1.24
N ALA A 946 -23.44 14.30 -0.99
CA ALA A 946 -23.96 12.93 -0.98
C ALA A 946 -24.92 12.67 0.18
N SER A 947 -24.73 13.33 1.32
CA SER A 947 -25.53 13.13 2.52
C SER A 947 -26.89 13.83 2.52
N SER A 948 -27.02 14.94 1.77
CA SER A 948 -28.21 15.79 1.76
C SER A 948 -28.56 16.28 0.34
N PRO A 949 -29.67 15.81 -0.25
CA PRO A 949 -30.11 16.23 -1.58
C PRO A 949 -30.33 17.74 -1.72
N GLY A 950 -30.75 18.41 -0.64
CA GLY A 950 -30.91 19.87 -0.61
C GLY A 950 -29.58 20.60 -0.73
N CYS A 951 -28.54 20.12 -0.04
CA CYS A 951 -27.20 20.66 -0.13
C CYS A 951 -26.59 20.42 -1.52
N ALA A 952 -26.82 19.24 -2.12
CA ALA A 952 -26.22 18.85 -3.39
C ALA A 952 -26.43 19.88 -4.51
N VAL A 953 -27.63 20.48 -4.60
CA VAL A 953 -27.92 21.50 -5.63
C VAL A 953 -27.22 22.82 -5.32
N ALA A 954 -27.22 23.24 -4.05
CA ALA A 954 -26.62 24.50 -3.63
C ALA A 954 -25.09 24.50 -3.81
N VAL A 955 -24.39 23.50 -3.26
CA VAL A 955 -22.92 23.46 -3.31
C VAL A 955 -22.38 23.22 -4.72
N ARG A 956 -23.14 22.52 -5.58
CA ARG A 956 -22.74 22.26 -6.97
C ARG A 956 -22.78 23.52 -7.83
N ASN A 957 -23.66 24.47 -7.53
CA ASN A 957 -23.69 25.77 -8.20
C ASN A 957 -22.55 26.69 -7.73
N VAL A 958 -22.17 26.60 -6.46
CA VAL A 958 -21.12 27.45 -5.87
C VAL A 958 -19.71 26.93 -6.21
N CYS A 959 -19.50 25.61 -6.17
CA CYS A 959 -18.20 24.98 -6.38
C CYS A 959 -18.25 23.88 -7.46
N PRO A 960 -18.57 24.22 -8.72
CA PRO A 960 -18.79 23.23 -9.77
C PRO A 960 -17.56 22.35 -10.03
N CYS A 961 -16.35 22.86 -9.86
CA CYS A 961 -15.14 22.12 -10.17
C CYS A 961 -14.91 20.89 -9.28
N PHE A 962 -15.32 20.92 -8.01
CA PHE A 962 -15.20 19.76 -7.12
C PHE A 962 -16.42 18.82 -7.17
N LEU A 963 -17.59 19.34 -7.53
CA LEU A 963 -18.87 18.64 -7.40
C LEU A 963 -19.40 18.06 -8.72
N ASN A 964 -19.00 18.62 -9.87
CA ASN A 964 -19.41 18.10 -11.18
C ASN A 964 -18.67 16.84 -11.62
N PRO A 965 -17.36 16.68 -11.37
CA PRO A 965 -16.65 15.47 -11.78
C PRO A 965 -17.19 14.19 -11.12
N GLU A 966 -17.13 13.08 -11.85
CA GLU A 966 -17.46 11.77 -11.32
C GLU A 966 -16.42 11.30 -10.29
N GLU A 967 -16.80 10.38 -9.41
CA GLU A 967 -15.86 9.80 -8.45
C GLU A 967 -14.74 9.06 -9.21
N ASN A 968 -13.48 9.23 -8.77
CA ASN A 968 -12.27 8.69 -9.43
C ASN A 968 -12.00 9.19 -10.86
N SER A 969 -12.61 10.31 -11.28
CA SER A 969 -12.30 10.94 -12.57
C SER A 969 -10.95 11.69 -12.54
N SER A 970 -10.29 11.78 -13.69
CA SER A 970 -9.05 12.55 -13.86
C SER A 970 -9.20 14.02 -13.45
N GLU A 971 -10.38 14.59 -13.72
CA GLU A 971 -10.75 15.96 -13.40
C GLU A 971 -10.83 16.18 -11.89
N LEU A 972 -11.40 15.22 -11.14
CA LEU A 972 -11.44 15.29 -9.68
C LEU A 972 -10.03 15.15 -9.08
N HIS A 973 -9.21 14.26 -9.61
CA HIS A 973 -7.81 14.12 -9.19
C HIS A 973 -7.01 15.39 -9.45
N GLU A 974 -7.20 16.02 -10.61
CA GLU A 974 -6.59 17.32 -10.92
C GLU A 974 -7.02 18.41 -9.92
N MET A 975 -8.32 18.48 -9.59
CA MET A 975 -8.81 19.47 -8.62
C MET A 975 -8.20 19.31 -7.23
N LYS A 976 -8.06 18.07 -6.75
CA LYS A 976 -7.40 17.78 -5.47
C LYS A 976 -5.90 18.11 -5.54
N ALA A 977 -5.24 17.79 -6.65
CA ALA A 977 -3.83 18.14 -6.86
C ALA A 977 -3.63 19.67 -6.79
N VAL A 978 -4.45 20.44 -7.50
CA VAL A 978 -4.38 21.91 -7.48
C VAL A 978 -4.67 22.49 -6.08
N ASN A 979 -5.60 21.89 -5.33
CA ASN A 979 -5.84 22.28 -3.93
C ASN A 979 -4.57 22.12 -3.08
N ARG A 980 -3.83 21.02 -3.28
CA ARG A 980 -2.56 20.75 -2.60
C ARG A 980 -1.44 21.67 -3.07
N ASP A 981 -1.40 22.00 -4.36
CA ASP A 981 -0.42 22.95 -4.89
C ASP A 981 -0.60 24.33 -4.25
N PHE A 982 -1.85 24.79 -4.04
CA PHE A 982 -2.12 26.03 -3.29
C PHE A 982 -1.54 25.96 -1.87
N GLN A 983 -1.73 24.84 -1.17
CA GLN A 983 -1.23 24.61 0.18
C GLN A 983 0.32 24.62 0.23
N ALA A 984 0.95 23.88 -0.69
CA ALA A 984 2.41 23.73 -0.76
C ALA A 984 3.12 25.03 -1.16
N GLU A 985 2.62 25.72 -2.20
CA GLU A 985 3.24 26.97 -2.68
C GLU A 985 3.15 28.09 -1.64
N VAL A 986 2.06 28.18 -0.86
CA VAL A 986 1.95 29.12 0.26
C VAL A 986 2.98 28.84 1.35
N LEU A 987 3.15 27.57 1.71
CA LEU A 987 4.13 27.16 2.72
C LEU A 987 5.56 27.56 2.29
N GLN A 988 5.88 27.29 1.03
CA GLN A 988 7.17 27.64 0.43
C GLN A 988 7.40 29.16 0.41
N LEU A 989 6.39 29.95 0.03
CA LEU A 989 6.47 31.41 0.02
C LEU A 989 6.79 31.95 1.42
N ILE A 990 6.02 31.55 2.44
CA ILE A 990 6.14 32.09 3.79
C ILE A 990 7.46 31.70 4.46
N TYR A 991 7.94 30.47 4.23
CA TYR A 991 9.18 29.96 4.84
C TYR A 991 10.43 30.11 3.98
N SER A 992 10.34 30.79 2.83
CA SER A 992 11.49 31.13 1.95
C SER A 992 12.53 32.07 2.59
N GLY A 993 12.24 32.63 3.78
CA GLY A 993 13.07 33.65 4.43
C GLY A 993 12.80 35.09 3.93
N ARG A 994 11.98 35.27 2.88
CA ARG A 994 11.67 36.58 2.26
C ARG A 994 11.24 37.67 3.27
N TYR A 995 10.47 37.28 4.29
CA TYR A 995 9.92 38.20 5.28
C TYR A 995 10.69 38.22 6.61
N GLY A 996 11.88 37.61 6.68
CA GLY A 996 12.70 37.54 7.90
C GLY A 996 13.61 38.75 8.16
N GLY A 997 13.67 39.72 7.24
CA GLY A 997 14.59 40.86 7.33
C GLY A 997 14.18 41.96 8.31
N ARG A 998 12.97 41.89 8.89
CA ARG A 998 12.43 42.89 9.82
C ARG A 998 12.05 42.25 11.15
N GLU A 999 12.58 42.78 12.24
CA GLU A 999 12.18 42.38 13.60
C GLU A 999 10.72 42.71 13.91
N ASP A 1000 10.12 43.67 13.22
CA ASP A 1000 8.77 44.14 13.48
C ASP A 1000 7.73 43.60 12.50
N PHE A 1001 8.05 42.54 11.74
CA PHE A 1001 7.14 41.88 10.81
C PHE A 1001 7.28 40.36 10.87
N ALA A 1002 6.17 39.64 10.91
CA ALA A 1002 6.15 38.20 10.62
C ALA A 1002 4.88 37.82 9.85
N ALA A 1003 5.04 36.97 8.83
CA ALA A 1003 3.94 36.23 8.23
C ALA A 1003 4.04 34.76 8.66
N VAL A 1004 2.94 34.17 9.10
CA VAL A 1004 2.92 32.82 9.69
C VAL A 1004 1.74 32.05 9.11
N VAL A 1005 2.03 30.88 8.54
CA VAL A 1005 1.00 29.94 8.06
C VAL A 1005 0.24 29.35 9.26
N GLN A 1006 -1.09 29.31 9.15
CA GLN A 1006 -1.98 28.67 10.11
C GLN A 1006 -2.67 27.48 9.43
N PRO A 1007 -2.09 26.26 9.48
CA PRO A 1007 -2.49 25.12 8.65
C PRO A 1007 -3.69 24.32 9.16
N PHE A 1008 -4.48 24.83 10.10
CA PHE A 1008 -5.59 24.09 10.72
C PHE A 1008 -6.72 23.67 9.75
N PHE A 1009 -6.61 23.94 8.46
CA PHE A 1009 -7.52 23.44 7.43
C PHE A 1009 -6.90 22.47 6.43
N ARG A 1010 -5.58 22.23 6.50
CA ARG A 1010 -4.86 21.36 5.55
C ARG A 1010 -5.50 19.97 5.45
N ASN A 1011 -5.75 19.34 6.60
CA ASN A 1011 -6.44 18.06 6.73
C ASN A 1011 -7.88 18.30 7.20
N THR A 1012 -8.77 18.67 6.28
CA THR A 1012 -10.16 18.99 6.64
C THR A 1012 -10.91 17.73 7.09
N LEU A 1013 -11.29 17.69 8.37
CA LEU A 1013 -12.15 16.66 8.94
C LEU A 1013 -13.59 17.16 8.94
N LEU A 1014 -14.48 16.39 8.32
CA LEU A 1014 -15.90 16.72 8.31
C LEU A 1014 -16.50 16.47 9.70
N PRO A 1015 -17.21 17.44 10.31
CA PRO A 1015 -17.96 17.15 11.53
C PRO A 1015 -19.05 16.14 11.23
N LEU A 1016 -19.18 15.13 12.11
CA LEU A 1016 -20.20 14.10 11.99
C LEU A 1016 -21.18 14.20 13.15
N ASP A 1017 -22.45 13.94 12.87
CA ASP A 1017 -23.53 13.86 13.85
C ASP A 1017 -23.47 12.54 14.63
N SER A 1018 -24.39 12.37 15.60
CA SER A 1018 -24.52 11.15 16.41
C SER A 1018 -24.81 9.87 15.59
N HIS A 1019 -25.19 10.03 14.32
CA HIS A 1019 -25.45 8.94 13.37
C HIS A 1019 -24.30 8.74 12.36
N GLY A 1020 -23.19 9.48 12.49
CA GLY A 1020 -22.03 9.38 11.60
C GLY A 1020 -22.23 10.02 10.22
N LYS A 1021 -23.25 10.88 10.05
CA LYS A 1021 -23.46 11.68 8.84
C LYS A 1021 -22.89 13.08 9.01
N PRO A 1022 -22.61 13.83 7.92
CA PRO A 1022 -22.15 15.22 8.03
C PRO A 1022 -23.09 16.05 8.91
N ASP A 1023 -22.56 16.62 10.00
CA ASP A 1023 -23.33 17.49 10.89
C ASP A 1023 -23.50 18.86 10.22
N LEU A 1024 -24.66 19.03 9.59
CA LEU A 1024 -25.00 20.24 8.84
C LEU A 1024 -25.16 21.47 9.75
N SER A 1025 -25.22 21.32 11.08
CA SER A 1025 -25.34 22.47 11.99
C SER A 1025 -24.08 23.36 12.01
N PHE A 1026 -22.94 22.86 11.54
CA PHE A 1026 -21.72 23.64 11.36
C PHE A 1026 -21.71 24.48 10.06
N PHE A 1027 -22.68 24.25 9.17
CA PHE A 1027 -22.78 24.89 7.87
C PHE A 1027 -24.03 25.77 7.79
N ALA A 1028 -23.95 26.82 6.98
CA ALA A 1028 -25.10 27.66 6.65
C ALA A 1028 -26.06 26.91 5.72
N ALA A 1029 -27.23 27.50 5.43
CA ALA A 1029 -28.26 26.87 4.60
C ALA A 1029 -27.83 26.60 3.14
N ASP A 1030 -26.73 27.19 2.66
CA ASP A 1030 -26.12 26.84 1.36
C ASP A 1030 -25.17 25.63 1.41
N CYS A 1031 -24.93 25.09 2.60
CA CYS A 1031 -24.02 23.99 2.89
C CYS A 1031 -22.58 24.19 2.39
N PHE A 1032 -22.18 25.45 2.17
CA PHE A 1032 -20.86 25.85 1.71
C PHE A 1032 -20.20 26.80 2.71
N HIS A 1033 -20.89 27.87 3.09
CA HIS A 1033 -20.41 28.76 4.14
C HIS A 1033 -20.62 28.12 5.51
N PHE A 1034 -19.82 28.50 6.50
CA PHE A 1034 -19.97 28.03 7.86
C PHE A 1034 -21.12 28.76 8.56
N SER A 1035 -21.83 28.05 9.43
CA SER A 1035 -22.80 28.67 10.33
C SER A 1035 -22.08 29.47 11.43
N ARG A 1036 -22.86 30.14 12.28
CA ARG A 1036 -22.34 30.78 13.50
C ARG A 1036 -21.52 29.81 14.38
N ARG A 1037 -21.94 28.54 14.42
CA ARG A 1037 -21.27 27.44 15.12
C ARG A 1037 -19.93 27.10 14.45
N GLY A 1038 -19.93 26.92 13.12
CA GLY A 1038 -18.70 26.65 12.36
C GLY A 1038 -17.67 27.77 12.48
N TYR A 1039 -18.10 29.03 12.41
CA TYR A 1039 -17.23 30.19 12.61
C TYR A 1039 -16.62 30.28 14.00
N ALA A 1040 -17.35 29.89 15.05
CA ALA A 1040 -16.80 29.84 16.40
C ALA A 1040 -15.61 28.87 16.47
N GLU A 1041 -15.75 27.65 15.94
CA GLU A 1041 -14.67 26.66 15.94
C GLU A 1041 -13.47 27.07 15.06
N MET A 1042 -13.71 27.78 13.95
CA MET A 1042 -12.62 28.38 13.16
C MET A 1042 -11.81 29.42 13.95
N ALA A 1043 -12.49 30.26 14.74
CA ALA A 1043 -11.82 31.25 15.58
C ALA A 1043 -10.97 30.60 16.68
N VAL A 1044 -11.48 29.53 17.30
CA VAL A 1044 -10.73 28.71 18.28
C VAL A 1044 -9.50 28.07 17.64
N ALA A 1045 -9.67 27.46 16.47
CA ALA A 1045 -8.59 26.80 15.75
C ALA A 1045 -7.46 27.79 15.43
N LEU A 1046 -7.78 28.95 14.86
CA LEU A 1046 -6.81 30.00 14.56
C LEU A 1046 -6.10 30.52 15.82
N TRP A 1047 -6.85 30.78 16.90
CA TRP A 1047 -6.26 31.22 18.15
C TRP A 1047 -5.24 30.21 18.70
N ASN A 1048 -5.62 28.93 18.75
CA ASN A 1048 -4.72 27.88 19.25
C ASN A 1048 -3.49 27.72 18.34
N ASN A 1049 -3.67 27.77 17.02
CA ASN A 1049 -2.59 27.69 16.04
C ASN A 1049 -1.59 28.84 16.16
N MET A 1050 -2.04 30.04 16.52
CA MET A 1050 -1.15 31.18 16.80
C MET A 1050 -0.26 30.97 18.03
N LEU A 1051 -0.65 30.08 18.95
CA LEU A 1051 0.14 29.74 20.14
C LEU A 1051 1.08 28.56 19.91
N ASP A 1052 0.73 27.62 19.02
CA ASP A 1052 1.55 26.45 18.73
C ASP A 1052 2.85 26.82 17.97
N PRO A 1053 4.03 26.27 18.34
CA PRO A 1053 5.29 26.50 17.64
C PRO A 1053 5.21 26.18 16.14
N VAL A 1054 5.93 26.94 15.32
CA VAL A 1054 6.08 26.64 13.88
C VAL A 1054 6.75 25.26 13.70
N GLY A 1055 6.11 24.37 12.94
CA GLY A 1055 6.49 22.96 12.79
C GLY A 1055 5.67 21.98 13.65
N GLU A 1056 4.98 22.50 14.67
CA GLU A 1056 4.11 21.73 15.59
C GLU A 1056 2.64 22.19 15.54
N LYS A 1057 2.31 23.13 14.64
CA LYS A 1057 0.96 23.65 14.49
C LYS A 1057 -0.02 22.55 14.10
N GLN A 1058 -1.19 22.56 14.72
CA GLN A 1058 -2.30 21.67 14.36
C GLN A 1058 -2.72 21.88 12.89
N THR A 1059 -2.80 20.80 12.10
CA THR A 1059 -3.08 20.84 10.65
C THR A 1059 -4.54 20.52 10.26
N TYR A 1060 -5.44 20.46 11.23
CA TYR A 1060 -6.87 20.17 11.04
C TYR A 1060 -7.72 21.00 12.02
N ASN A 1061 -9.01 21.13 11.75
CA ASN A 1061 -9.95 21.80 12.64
C ASN A 1061 -10.79 20.76 13.40
N ASN A 1062 -10.96 20.96 14.71
CA ASN A 1062 -11.79 20.10 15.54
C ASN A 1062 -13.19 20.73 15.66
N PHE A 1063 -14.10 20.36 14.77
CA PHE A 1063 -15.49 20.82 14.77
C PHE A 1063 -16.35 20.07 15.81
N THR A 1064 -16.04 20.29 17.08
CA THR A 1064 -16.84 19.85 18.23
C THR A 1064 -17.17 21.08 19.06
N HIS A 1065 -18.31 21.19 19.71
CA HIS A 1065 -18.52 22.39 20.54
C HIS A 1065 -18.04 22.10 21.97
N ASP A 1066 -16.97 22.77 22.39
CA ASP A 1066 -16.52 22.78 23.79
C ASP A 1066 -16.05 24.19 24.16
N ARG A 1067 -16.71 24.76 25.16
CA ARG A 1067 -16.46 26.14 25.61
C ARG A 1067 -15.03 26.32 26.14
N SER A 1068 -14.37 25.28 26.62
CA SER A 1068 -13.04 25.33 27.24
C SER A 1068 -11.86 25.21 26.25
N LYS A 1069 -12.12 25.00 24.96
CA LYS A 1069 -11.09 24.75 23.94
C LYS A 1069 -10.05 25.87 23.73
N PRO A 1070 -10.39 27.17 23.84
CA PRO A 1070 -9.39 28.22 23.68
C PRO A 1070 -8.29 28.08 24.73
N ARG A 1071 -7.04 27.89 24.28
CA ARG A 1071 -5.90 27.71 25.18
C ARG A 1071 -5.41 29.04 25.74
N CYS A 1072 -4.90 29.02 26.96
CA CYS A 1072 -4.15 30.15 27.49
C CYS A 1072 -2.71 30.14 26.94
N PRO A 1073 -2.10 31.29 26.66
CA PRO A 1073 -0.70 31.35 26.26
C PRO A 1073 0.21 30.81 27.37
N ASN A 1074 1.28 30.10 26.98
CA ASN A 1074 2.22 29.46 27.91
C ASN A 1074 2.90 30.50 28.83
N LEU A 1075 3.07 30.19 30.12
CA LEU A 1075 3.72 31.08 31.09
C LEU A 1075 5.23 31.25 30.83
N GLU A 1076 5.91 30.25 30.31
CA GLU A 1076 7.34 30.25 30.00
C GLU A 1076 7.63 30.89 28.63
N LYS A 1077 6.77 30.63 27.64
CA LYS A 1077 6.83 31.21 26.29
C LYS A 1077 5.49 31.92 25.95
N PRO A 1078 5.21 33.11 26.53
CA PRO A 1078 3.90 33.79 26.42
C PRO A 1078 3.68 34.54 25.09
N PHE A 1079 4.42 34.18 24.04
CA PHE A 1079 4.44 34.91 22.78
C PHE A 1079 3.58 34.22 21.73
N LEU A 1080 3.12 34.99 20.75
CA LEU A 1080 2.61 34.40 19.51
C LEU A 1080 3.76 33.70 18.78
N SER A 1081 3.48 32.50 18.30
CA SER A 1081 4.49 31.64 17.69
C SER A 1081 4.79 32.07 16.26
N THR A 1082 6.07 32.32 16.02
CA THR A 1082 6.70 32.75 14.78
C THR A 1082 7.90 31.85 14.50
N LEU A 1083 8.45 31.91 13.28
CA LEU A 1083 9.66 31.15 12.97
C LEU A 1083 10.81 31.48 13.94
N GLY A 1084 10.99 32.76 14.27
CA GLY A 1084 12.08 33.25 15.13
C GLY A 1084 12.01 32.87 16.61
N ASN A 1085 10.88 32.32 17.10
CA ASN A 1085 10.74 31.90 18.51
C ASN A 1085 10.27 30.44 18.69
N SER A 1086 10.31 29.63 17.62
CA SER A 1086 9.81 28.24 17.62
C SER A 1086 10.89 27.15 17.60
N ASP A 1087 12.16 27.46 17.88
CA ASP A 1087 13.28 26.48 17.86
C ASP A 1087 13.38 25.64 16.56
N PHE A 1088 12.81 26.15 15.47
CA PHE A 1088 12.78 25.51 14.16
C PHE A 1088 14.17 25.61 13.51
N ARG A 1089 14.95 24.52 13.54
CA ARG A 1089 16.23 24.44 12.82
C ARG A 1089 15.97 24.24 11.33
N ASN A 1090 16.21 25.28 10.54
CA ASN A 1090 16.46 25.14 9.10
C ASN A 1090 17.61 24.14 8.91
N SER A 1091 17.31 22.95 8.40
CA SER A 1091 18.30 22.19 7.63
C SER A 1091 18.25 22.78 6.22
N ASP A 1092 19.26 23.61 5.92
CA ASP A 1092 19.69 24.14 4.62
C ASP A 1092 18.62 24.45 3.57
N LEU A 1093 18.08 25.66 3.66
CA LEU A 1093 17.60 26.45 2.52
C LEU A 1093 18.48 27.70 2.34
N SER A 1094 19.81 27.55 2.44
CA SER A 1094 20.75 28.55 1.94
C SER A 1094 21.03 28.26 0.47
N LEU A 1095 20.34 28.95 -0.43
CA LEU A 1095 20.88 29.22 -1.76
C LEU A 1095 22.15 30.05 -1.54
N GLU A 1096 23.32 29.43 -1.66
CA GLU A 1096 24.54 30.19 -1.90
C GLU A 1096 24.34 31.01 -3.18
N GLU A 1097 24.46 32.33 -3.08
CA GLU A 1097 24.70 33.21 -4.22
C GLU A 1097 26.03 32.78 -4.86
N GLY A 1098 25.95 31.85 -5.81
CA GLY A 1098 27.05 31.41 -6.66
C GLY A 1098 26.67 31.64 -8.12
N ASP A 1099 27.31 32.63 -8.74
CA ASP A 1099 27.22 33.04 -10.15
C ASP A 1099 26.82 31.93 -11.15
N LEU A 1100 25.55 31.93 -11.59
CA LEU A 1100 25.08 31.19 -12.76
C LEU A 1100 24.87 32.14 -13.94
N LEU A 1101 25.98 32.60 -14.53
CA LEU A 1101 25.98 33.06 -15.92
C LEU A 1101 25.84 31.85 -16.83
N VAL A 1102 24.60 31.49 -17.19
CA VAL A 1102 24.35 30.53 -18.27
C VAL A 1102 24.77 31.18 -19.59
N PRO A 1103 25.76 30.65 -20.32
CA PRO A 1103 26.24 31.27 -21.53
C PRO A 1103 25.20 31.11 -22.66
N TYR A 1104 24.96 32.20 -23.36
CA TYR A 1104 23.95 32.44 -24.41
C TYR A 1104 23.93 31.41 -25.58
N TRP A 1105 24.85 30.45 -25.62
CA TRP A 1105 24.88 29.37 -26.62
C TRP A 1105 23.96 28.18 -26.29
N ALA A 1106 23.62 27.94 -25.01
CA ALA A 1106 22.74 26.83 -24.62
C ALA A 1106 21.30 27.02 -25.13
N VAL A 1107 20.84 28.28 -25.22
CA VAL A 1107 19.51 28.64 -25.76
C VAL A 1107 19.45 28.46 -27.28
N ILE A 1108 20.56 28.62 -27.99
CA ILE A 1108 20.64 28.44 -29.45
C ILE A 1108 20.59 26.96 -29.83
N VAL A 1109 21.22 26.08 -29.03
CA VAL A 1109 21.19 24.62 -29.28
C VAL A 1109 19.78 24.04 -29.04
N ALA A 1110 19.07 24.52 -28.03
CA ALA A 1110 17.67 24.11 -27.76
C ALA A 1110 16.70 24.57 -28.86
N ALA A 1111 16.88 25.79 -29.41
CA ALA A 1111 16.04 26.31 -30.49
C ALA A 1111 16.27 25.57 -31.83
N VAL A 1112 17.50 25.15 -32.12
CA VAL A 1112 17.83 24.40 -33.35
C VAL A 1112 17.39 22.94 -33.27
N ALA A 1113 17.46 22.31 -32.08
CA ALA A 1113 16.96 20.95 -31.86
C ALA A 1113 15.42 20.88 -31.96
N GLY A 1114 14.70 21.90 -31.47
CA GLY A 1114 13.24 21.98 -31.58
C GLY A 1114 12.74 22.15 -33.02
N ALA A 1115 13.46 22.91 -33.86
CA ALA A 1115 13.07 23.12 -35.26
C ALA A 1115 13.30 21.88 -36.16
N LEU A 1116 14.28 21.03 -35.84
CA LEU A 1116 14.56 19.80 -36.59
C LEU A 1116 13.58 18.66 -36.28
N VAL A 1117 13.03 18.61 -35.07
CA VAL A 1117 12.03 17.59 -34.68
C VAL A 1117 10.63 17.95 -35.20
N GLY A 1118 10.32 19.25 -35.38
CA GLY A 1118 9.04 19.69 -35.95
C GLY A 1118 8.88 19.54 -37.47
N SER A 1119 9.92 19.15 -38.20
CA SER A 1119 9.87 19.01 -39.68
C SER A 1119 9.85 17.54 -40.16
N LEU A 1120 9.72 16.58 -39.24
CA LEU A 1120 9.70 15.14 -39.55
C LEU A 1120 8.56 14.38 -38.81
N LEU A 1121 7.53 15.11 -38.38
CA LEU A 1121 6.21 14.57 -38.02
C LEU A 1121 5.17 14.97 -39.08
#